data_AF-A0A940NWX5-F1
#
_entry.id   AF-A0A940NWX5-F1
#
_cell.length_a   1.000
_cell.length_b   1.000
_cell.length_c   1.000
_cell.angle_alpha   90.00
_cell.angle_beta   90.00
_cell.angle_gamma   90.00
#
_symmetry.space_group_name_H-M   'P 1'
#
loop_
_entity.id
_entity.type
_entity.pdbx_description
1 polymer ?
#
loop_
_entity_poly.entity_id
_entity_poly.type
_entity_poly.pdbx_seq_one_letter_code
_entity_poly.pdbx_strand_id
1 'polypeptide(L)'
;TSRSNAQLLDADGNVLYDGAPGAVANNCEFEKLEEGDYTYMKKSWINYPGSEENPQILNATIHVDKTAPNVKHNYINENGRTYLVITASDDRQLQGLTVSGIGDGGEAGVYQPGNENDIRKRYFVKAMLSRSRTGGTTLKETGYENIANLPFVLRVWGDLAEQAEGDSFDFADVLAAEPDEKGNWTVKYDVTNLKNYSFTVLDEAYNFVEIRSTGNAAEELVAQKGFWAEPDHGYYMIGDNTFTYTSYWDGSVKEYSYTAFGDRLTLVSGNEKKEYTVWGLSDTNYQLKNQDDDTVIDLSRSEFIRNMCEGKKFIPEKALVEDALRQSNEYRDFEMVVTRHSLSQAGLEIVINNSDESEGFHQDYYYVNIFNGRGTLTSDLKNYCSRAVLCPEYLSEIPAGLYDYYENDDTLLRFNEDGKTGMMLVSKPNANFGIDENTPFTYTIGENGSLTFSCNDRTVNGIVTRNMDNGGIYIMFFEPKEDLLIEWYMNLITDDQEQIAKLRSFDEMRQLATAYLNAVLCEDFAPSKTQSALFDYYLGAGWTGCHIDIDPFTLDVTDNEGNTGNLLDPPKMPENAAYTMDALKDLAAASLKERTGVQAEYVKGLLRNDGSVMLLLMDEVGQRLECYIADPVTGKLTPKQKNRGDVNCDGAVDVADAVLLSRMLTADAEAVVTDEGRDNADCDLDHTLTTEDVTFILLKVAKKIRF
;
A
#
# COMPACT_ATOMS: atom_id res chain seq x y z
N THR A 1 -20.92 16.47 21.80
CA THR A 1 -21.16 15.38 20.83
C THR A 1 -22.32 15.78 19.94
N SER A 2 -22.25 15.54 18.64
CA SER A 2 -23.40 15.72 17.72
C SER A 2 -24.26 14.46 17.69
N ARG A 3 -25.56 14.61 17.50
CA ARG A 3 -26.48 13.51 17.19
C ARG A 3 -27.11 13.78 15.82
N SER A 4 -27.44 12.71 15.12
CA SER A 4 -28.13 12.79 13.85
C SER A 4 -29.09 11.64 13.66
N ASN A 5 -30.19 11.92 12.99
CA ASN A 5 -31.17 10.95 12.53
C ASN A 5 -31.40 11.18 11.04
N ALA A 6 -31.75 10.15 10.29
CA ALA A 6 -31.99 10.24 8.87
C ALA A 6 -33.27 9.49 8.51
N GLN A 7 -34.00 10.06 7.56
CA GLN A 7 -35.23 9.51 7.02
C GLN A 7 -35.10 9.33 5.51
N LEU A 8 -35.62 8.24 4.98
CA LEU A 8 -35.86 8.06 3.55
C LEU A 8 -37.35 8.24 3.31
N LEU A 9 -37.72 9.17 2.43
CA LEU A 9 -39.09 9.49 2.10
C LEU A 9 -39.38 9.09 0.64
N ASP A 10 -40.58 8.57 0.38
CA ASP A 10 -41.07 8.41 -0.99
C ASP A 10 -41.50 9.76 -1.62
N ALA A 11 -41.94 9.72 -2.88
CA ALA A 11 -42.38 10.90 -3.61
C ALA A 11 -43.61 11.60 -2.99
N ASP A 12 -44.42 10.89 -2.20
CA ASP A 12 -45.57 11.43 -1.46
C ASP A 12 -45.18 11.97 -0.07
N GLY A 13 -43.90 11.86 0.31
CA GLY A 13 -43.36 12.30 1.59
C GLY A 13 -43.59 11.30 2.73
N ASN A 14 -44.01 10.07 2.44
CA ASN A 14 -44.15 9.03 3.45
C ASN A 14 -42.78 8.51 3.86
N VAL A 15 -42.57 8.33 5.17
CA VAL A 15 -41.33 7.81 5.73
C VAL A 15 -41.25 6.30 5.46
N LEU A 16 -40.34 5.90 4.57
CA LEU A 16 -40.02 4.50 4.31
C LEU A 16 -39.03 3.95 5.32
N TYR A 17 -38.14 4.81 5.81
CA TYR A 17 -37.14 4.46 6.80
C TYR A 17 -36.86 5.63 7.75
N ASP A 18 -36.61 5.34 9.02
CA ASP A 18 -36.25 6.31 10.06
C ASP A 18 -35.20 5.72 11.02
N GLY A 19 -33.98 6.27 11.02
CA GLY A 19 -32.91 5.75 11.85
C GLY A 19 -31.58 6.49 11.72
N ALA A 20 -30.51 5.95 12.32
CA ALA A 20 -29.19 6.55 12.22
C ALA A 20 -28.73 6.66 10.73
N PRO A 21 -27.98 7.69 10.32
CA PRO A 21 -27.57 7.87 8.92
C PRO A 21 -26.94 6.64 8.26
N GLY A 22 -26.02 5.94 8.95
CA GLY A 22 -25.42 4.72 8.43
C GLY A 22 -26.40 3.54 8.35
N ALA A 23 -27.45 3.56 9.16
CA ALA A 23 -28.49 2.53 9.16
C ALA A 23 -29.45 2.68 7.97
N VAL A 24 -29.64 3.89 7.42
CA VAL A 24 -30.38 4.10 6.16
C VAL A 24 -29.62 3.42 5.01
N ALA A 25 -28.30 3.64 4.91
CA ALA A 25 -27.50 3.04 3.86
C ALA A 25 -27.47 1.50 3.93
N ASN A 26 -27.38 0.94 5.14
CA ASN A 26 -27.21 -0.50 5.33
C ASN A 26 -28.52 -1.29 5.43
N ASN A 27 -29.63 -0.69 5.90
CA ASN A 27 -30.89 -1.40 6.12
C ASN A 27 -31.98 -1.04 5.12
N CYS A 28 -31.81 0.02 4.32
CA CYS A 28 -32.69 0.22 3.17
C CYS A 28 -32.28 -0.82 2.13
N GLU A 29 -33.12 -1.83 1.94
CA GLU A 29 -33.02 -2.75 0.81
C GLU A 29 -33.36 -1.98 -0.47
N PHE A 30 -32.44 -1.10 -0.93
CA PHE A 30 -32.65 -0.21 -2.09
C PHE A 30 -33.08 -0.98 -3.34
N GLU A 31 -32.61 -2.22 -3.48
CA GLU A 31 -33.02 -3.17 -4.52
C GLU A 31 -34.53 -3.46 -4.55
N LYS A 32 -35.23 -3.33 -3.41
CA LYS A 32 -36.68 -3.57 -3.28
C LYS A 32 -37.52 -2.31 -3.45
N LEU A 33 -36.89 -1.13 -3.47
CA LEU A 33 -37.59 0.10 -3.81
C LEU A 33 -38.01 0.05 -5.28
N GLU A 34 -39.17 0.62 -5.57
CA GLU A 34 -39.60 0.83 -6.95
C GLU A 34 -38.73 1.90 -7.60
N GLU A 35 -38.63 1.88 -8.93
CA GLU A 35 -37.94 2.96 -9.63
C GLU A 35 -38.65 4.29 -9.36
N GLY A 36 -37.92 5.28 -8.84
CA GLY A 36 -38.50 6.57 -8.46
C GLY A 36 -37.51 7.54 -7.85
N ASP A 37 -38.00 8.72 -7.52
CA ASP A 37 -37.25 9.73 -6.77
C ASP A 37 -37.65 9.65 -5.30
N TYR A 38 -36.64 9.62 -4.44
CA TYR A 38 -36.78 9.55 -3.00
C TYR A 38 -36.08 10.75 -2.36
N THR A 39 -36.54 11.16 -1.18
CA THR A 39 -35.86 12.22 -0.42
C THR A 39 -35.14 11.61 0.77
N TYR A 40 -33.82 11.69 0.77
CA TYR A 40 -33.01 11.47 1.96
C TYR A 40 -32.95 12.75 2.79
N MET A 41 -33.48 12.69 4.00
CA MET A 41 -33.51 13.80 4.93
C MET A 41 -32.67 13.48 6.17
N LYS A 42 -31.55 14.18 6.35
CA LYS A 42 -30.71 14.11 7.55
C LYS A 42 -31.03 15.26 8.49
N LYS A 43 -31.46 14.92 9.71
CA LYS A 43 -31.65 15.83 10.84
C LYS A 43 -30.44 15.74 11.76
N SER A 44 -29.76 16.86 12.02
CA SER A 44 -28.57 16.90 12.88
C SER A 44 -28.71 17.96 13.97
N TRP A 45 -28.23 17.67 15.18
CA TRP A 45 -28.27 18.61 16.31
C TRP A 45 -27.08 18.41 17.25
N ILE A 46 -26.72 19.47 17.98
CA ILE A 46 -25.66 19.44 19.00
C ILE A 46 -26.30 18.94 20.30
N ASN A 47 -25.67 17.98 20.99
CA ASN A 47 -26.24 17.36 22.19
C ASN A 47 -26.32 18.31 23.40
N TYR A 48 -27.40 19.09 23.50
CA TYR A 48 -27.81 19.86 24.67
C TYR A 48 -29.35 19.84 24.82
N PRO A 49 -29.92 20.07 26.02
CA PRO A 49 -31.37 20.00 26.24
C PRO A 49 -32.16 20.93 25.28
N GLY A 50 -33.17 20.38 24.59
CA GLY A 50 -34.02 21.11 23.65
C GLY A 50 -33.45 21.32 22.23
N SER A 51 -32.20 20.91 21.98
CA SER A 51 -31.58 20.99 20.64
C SER A 51 -32.32 20.17 19.56
N GLU A 52 -32.99 19.09 19.97
CA GLU A 52 -33.81 18.23 19.11
C GLU A 52 -35.08 18.90 18.56
N GLU A 53 -35.52 20.01 19.18
CA GLU A 53 -36.66 20.79 18.71
C GLU A 53 -36.33 21.66 17.49
N ASN A 54 -35.02 21.91 17.25
CA ASN A 54 -34.54 22.77 16.17
C ASN A 54 -33.36 22.12 15.43
N PRO A 55 -33.54 20.93 14.82
CA PRO A 55 -32.47 20.27 14.11
C PRO A 55 -32.10 21.04 12.84
N GLN A 56 -30.83 20.98 12.44
CA GLN A 56 -30.42 21.32 11.08
C GLN A 56 -30.89 20.20 10.15
N ILE A 57 -31.62 20.57 9.09
CA ILE A 57 -32.17 19.64 8.12
C ILE A 57 -31.38 19.76 6.83
N LEU A 58 -30.86 18.63 6.35
CA LEU A 58 -30.25 18.49 5.04
C LEU A 58 -31.08 17.50 4.23
N ASN A 59 -31.49 17.92 3.04
CA ASN A 59 -32.22 17.06 2.10
C ASN A 59 -31.33 16.78 0.89
N ALA A 60 -31.36 15.55 0.42
CA ALA A 60 -30.80 15.12 -0.85
C ALA A 60 -31.81 14.25 -1.58
N THR A 61 -31.90 14.37 -2.89
CA THR A 61 -32.67 13.43 -3.71
C THR A 61 -31.84 12.17 -3.90
N ILE A 62 -32.49 11.01 -3.78
CA ILE A 62 -31.95 9.71 -4.15
C ILE A 62 -32.76 9.21 -5.33
N HIS A 63 -32.08 8.91 -6.42
CA HIS A 63 -32.69 8.31 -7.60
C HIS A 63 -32.52 6.80 -7.49
N VAL A 64 -33.63 6.07 -7.46
CA VAL A 64 -33.63 4.62 -7.63
C VAL A 64 -34.00 4.35 -9.07
N ASP A 65 -33.04 3.81 -9.80
CA ASP A 65 -33.17 3.37 -11.19
C ASP A 65 -32.53 1.99 -11.29
N LYS A 66 -33.16 1.07 -12.03
CA LYS A 66 -32.66 -0.30 -12.24
C LYS A 66 -32.31 -0.54 -13.70
N THR A 67 -32.42 0.48 -14.55
CA THR A 67 -32.20 0.40 -15.99
C THR A 67 -30.86 1.03 -16.33
N ALA A 68 -30.00 0.28 -17.01
CA ALA A 68 -28.72 0.82 -17.47
C ALA A 68 -28.92 1.76 -18.68
N PRO A 69 -28.04 2.77 -18.85
CA PRO A 69 -28.14 3.71 -19.95
C PRO A 69 -28.00 2.99 -21.31
N ASN A 70 -28.73 3.45 -22.31
CA ASN A 70 -28.61 2.91 -23.67
C ASN A 70 -27.39 3.52 -24.36
N VAL A 71 -26.36 2.70 -24.60
CA VAL A 71 -25.09 3.15 -25.18
C VAL A 71 -24.83 2.49 -26.53
N LYS A 72 -24.48 3.31 -27.51
CA LYS A 72 -23.95 2.89 -28.82
C LYS A 72 -22.58 3.49 -29.02
N HIS A 73 -21.69 2.76 -29.67
CA HIS A 73 -20.38 3.29 -30.01
C HIS A 73 -19.87 2.78 -31.36
N ASN A 74 -18.95 3.53 -31.95
CA ASN A 74 -18.22 3.11 -33.14
C ASN A 74 -16.85 3.79 -33.22
N TYR A 75 -15.91 3.11 -33.87
CA TYR A 75 -14.59 3.65 -34.16
C TYR A 75 -14.58 4.41 -35.49
N ILE A 76 -13.88 5.54 -35.53
CA ILE A 76 -13.67 6.33 -36.75
C ILE A 76 -12.18 6.67 -36.88
N ASN A 77 -11.60 6.42 -38.06
CA ASN A 77 -10.23 6.81 -38.38
C ASN A 77 -10.24 8.06 -39.26
N GLU A 78 -9.67 9.16 -38.76
CA GLU A 78 -9.59 10.43 -39.48
C GLU A 78 -8.20 11.04 -39.31
N ASN A 79 -7.55 11.42 -40.41
CA ASN A 79 -6.23 12.07 -40.41
C ASN A 79 -5.15 11.30 -39.62
N GLY A 80 -5.20 9.96 -39.65
CA GLY A 80 -4.25 9.09 -38.93
C GLY A 80 -4.52 8.97 -37.42
N ARG A 81 -5.64 9.47 -36.93
CA ARG A 81 -6.08 9.35 -35.53
C ARG A 81 -7.31 8.46 -35.43
N THR A 82 -7.38 7.70 -34.34
CA THR A 82 -8.50 6.80 -34.02
C THR A 82 -9.38 7.46 -32.96
N TYR A 83 -10.66 7.61 -33.29
CA TYR A 83 -11.67 8.16 -32.39
C TYR A 83 -12.70 7.11 -32.01
N LEU A 84 -13.05 7.05 -30.74
CA LEU A 84 -14.23 6.37 -30.25
C LEU A 84 -15.38 7.38 -30.16
N VAL A 85 -16.43 7.17 -30.95
CA VAL A 85 -17.66 7.96 -30.86
C VAL A 85 -18.66 7.18 -30.02
N ILE A 86 -19.12 7.79 -28.93
CA ILE A 86 -20.07 7.20 -27.98
C ILE A 86 -21.33 8.06 -28.03
N THR A 87 -22.48 7.41 -28.23
CA THR A 87 -23.81 8.02 -28.08
C THR A 87 -24.53 7.28 -26.96
N ALA A 88 -24.89 8.00 -25.91
CA ALA A 88 -25.61 7.50 -24.76
C ALA A 88 -26.96 8.21 -24.62
N SER A 89 -27.95 7.52 -24.08
CA SER A 89 -29.22 8.11 -23.67
C SER A 89 -29.75 7.36 -22.45
N ASP A 90 -30.40 8.09 -21.56
CA ASP A 90 -31.04 7.57 -20.37
C ASP A 90 -32.42 8.21 -20.23
N ASP A 91 -33.41 7.49 -19.71
CA ASP A 91 -34.78 8.02 -19.56
C ASP A 91 -34.94 8.92 -18.33
N ARG A 92 -33.98 8.91 -17.40
CA ARG A 92 -33.88 9.85 -16.29
C ARG A 92 -32.79 10.87 -16.50
N GLN A 93 -31.54 10.51 -16.23
CA GLN A 93 -30.37 11.40 -16.34
C GLN A 93 -29.08 10.61 -16.48
N LEU A 94 -28.30 10.99 -17.49
CA LEU A 94 -26.90 10.60 -17.58
C LEU A 94 -26.08 11.46 -16.61
N GLN A 95 -25.25 10.80 -15.80
CA GLN A 95 -24.27 11.49 -14.97
C GLN A 95 -23.06 11.91 -15.79
N GLY A 96 -22.60 11.02 -16.66
CA GLY A 96 -21.41 11.26 -17.46
C GLY A 96 -20.71 9.99 -17.92
N LEU A 97 -19.44 10.19 -18.26
CA LEU A 97 -18.53 9.19 -18.77
C LEU A 97 -17.25 9.27 -17.96
N THR A 98 -16.81 8.14 -17.45
CA THR A 98 -15.47 8.00 -16.89
C THR A 98 -14.61 7.20 -17.86
N VAL A 99 -13.34 7.54 -17.91
CA VAL A 99 -12.35 6.89 -18.78
C VAL A 99 -11.20 6.45 -17.89
N SER A 100 -10.72 5.22 -18.07
CA SER A 100 -9.45 4.75 -17.50
C SER A 100 -8.66 4.01 -18.58
N GLY A 101 -7.34 3.99 -18.52
CA GLY A 101 -6.51 3.31 -19.51
C GLY A 101 -5.01 3.51 -19.30
N ILE A 102 -4.23 3.09 -20.29
CA ILE A 102 -2.78 3.29 -20.37
C ILE A 102 -2.45 4.23 -21.54
N GLY A 103 -1.70 5.29 -21.28
CA GLY A 103 -1.23 6.25 -22.28
C GLY A 103 -1.99 7.57 -22.25
N ASP A 104 -2.40 8.05 -23.42
CA ASP A 104 -3.02 9.38 -23.56
C ASP A 104 -4.30 9.35 -24.41
N GLY A 105 -5.32 10.04 -23.91
CA GLY A 105 -6.59 10.27 -24.62
C GLY A 105 -7.26 11.58 -24.21
N GLY A 106 -8.32 11.94 -24.93
CA GLY A 106 -9.13 13.10 -24.57
C GLY A 106 -10.22 13.43 -25.58
N GLU A 107 -11.17 14.29 -25.20
CA GLU A 107 -12.27 14.71 -26.06
C GLU A 107 -11.74 15.43 -27.32
N ALA A 108 -12.25 15.03 -28.50
CA ALA A 108 -11.82 15.57 -29.78
C ALA A 108 -12.12 17.08 -29.89
N GLY A 109 -11.10 17.87 -30.21
CA GLY A 109 -11.20 19.33 -30.30
C GLY A 109 -10.79 20.07 -29.02
N VAL A 110 -10.86 19.41 -27.87
CA VAL A 110 -10.31 19.91 -26.59
C VAL A 110 -8.90 19.36 -26.38
N TYR A 111 -8.69 18.08 -26.66
CA TYR A 111 -7.45 17.37 -26.45
C TYR A 111 -6.35 17.73 -27.45
N GLN A 112 -5.17 18.05 -26.92
CA GLN A 112 -3.95 18.30 -27.70
C GLN A 112 -2.87 17.29 -27.29
N PRO A 113 -2.58 16.27 -28.14
CA PRO A 113 -1.56 15.26 -27.82
C PRO A 113 -0.22 15.89 -27.43
N GLY A 114 0.36 15.41 -26.33
CA GLY A 114 1.64 15.89 -25.81
C GLY A 114 1.58 17.22 -25.05
N ASN A 115 0.39 17.72 -24.70
CA ASN A 115 0.25 18.87 -23.81
C ASN A 115 0.40 18.44 -22.34
N GLU A 116 1.42 18.96 -21.67
CA GLU A 116 1.74 18.67 -20.26
C GLU A 116 0.61 19.01 -19.27
N ASN A 117 -0.36 19.87 -19.62
CA ASN A 117 -1.50 20.13 -18.74
C ASN A 117 -2.44 18.91 -18.58
N ASP A 118 -2.41 17.95 -19.51
CA ASP A 118 -3.16 16.69 -19.40
C ASP A 118 -2.50 15.70 -18.42
N ILE A 119 -1.27 15.96 -17.92
CA ILE A 119 -0.62 15.16 -16.87
C ILE A 119 -1.47 15.09 -15.58
N ARG A 120 -2.31 16.10 -15.32
CA ARG A 120 -3.24 16.10 -14.16
C ARG A 120 -4.20 14.91 -14.14
N LYS A 121 -4.53 14.36 -15.31
CA LYS A 121 -5.39 13.18 -15.47
C LYS A 121 -4.73 11.90 -14.94
N ARG A 122 -3.39 11.81 -15.00
CA ARG A 122 -2.61 10.68 -14.49
C ARG A 122 -2.52 10.67 -12.96
N TYR A 123 -2.38 11.84 -12.34
CA TYR A 123 -2.31 11.97 -10.88
C TYR A 123 -3.67 11.81 -10.18
N PHE A 124 -4.78 11.97 -10.90
CA PHE A 124 -6.13 11.84 -10.34
C PHE A 124 -6.40 10.43 -9.81
N VAL A 125 -6.01 9.38 -10.55
CA VAL A 125 -6.18 7.97 -10.13
C VAL A 125 -5.43 7.69 -8.83
N LYS A 126 -4.14 8.06 -8.80
CA LYS A 126 -3.29 7.89 -7.62
C LYS A 126 -3.82 8.65 -6.41
N ALA A 127 -4.33 9.88 -6.62
CA ALA A 127 -4.93 10.68 -5.55
C ALA A 127 -6.25 10.08 -5.02
N MET A 128 -7.10 9.52 -5.89
CA MET A 128 -8.32 8.84 -5.46
C MET A 128 -8.02 7.57 -4.66
N LEU A 129 -7.10 6.75 -5.13
CA LEU A 129 -6.65 5.54 -4.44
C LEU A 129 -5.94 5.83 -3.10
N SER A 130 -5.12 6.89 -3.04
CA SER A 130 -4.49 7.28 -1.77
C SER A 130 -5.51 7.71 -0.73
N ARG A 131 -6.63 8.30 -1.18
CA ARG A 131 -7.68 8.79 -0.30
C ARG A 131 -8.61 7.67 0.17
N SER A 132 -8.89 6.69 -0.69
CA SER A 132 -9.72 5.52 -0.34
C SER A 132 -9.10 4.76 0.84
N ARG A 133 -7.78 4.55 0.83
CA ARG A 133 -7.01 3.95 1.94
C ARG A 133 -7.14 4.65 3.30
N THR A 134 -7.49 5.93 3.33
CA THR A 134 -7.56 6.72 4.57
C THR A 134 -8.95 6.77 5.21
N GLY A 135 -9.99 6.30 4.50
CA GLY A 135 -11.36 6.27 4.99
C GLY A 135 -11.80 4.84 5.31
N GLY A 136 -11.56 4.37 6.53
CA GLY A 136 -11.87 3.01 7.00
C GLY A 136 -13.36 2.64 7.10
N THR A 137 -14.15 2.86 6.06
CA THR A 137 -15.47 2.26 5.87
C THR A 137 -15.41 1.35 4.65
N THR A 138 -14.96 0.13 4.87
CA THR A 138 -14.93 -0.92 3.85
C THR A 138 -16.35 -1.28 3.43
N LEU A 139 -16.71 -1.04 2.17
CA LEU A 139 -17.86 -1.69 1.52
C LEU A 139 -17.74 -3.23 1.50
N LYS A 140 -16.59 -3.80 1.92
CA LYS A 140 -16.41 -5.26 2.10
C LYS A 140 -17.48 -5.92 2.99
N GLU A 141 -18.11 -5.19 3.92
CA GLU A 141 -19.11 -5.77 4.82
C GLU A 141 -20.50 -5.98 4.17
N THR A 142 -20.78 -5.38 3.00
CA THR A 142 -22.15 -5.43 2.41
C THR A 142 -22.41 -6.66 1.53
N GLY A 143 -21.50 -7.63 1.47
CA GLY A 143 -21.80 -8.92 0.84
C GLY A 143 -22.05 -8.86 -0.67
N TYR A 144 -21.48 -7.87 -1.38
CA TYR A 144 -21.48 -7.91 -2.84
C TYR A 144 -20.61 -9.09 -3.31
N GLU A 145 -21.24 -10.22 -3.61
CA GLU A 145 -20.58 -11.42 -4.15
C GLU A 145 -19.96 -11.20 -5.55
N ASN A 146 -20.01 -9.98 -6.10
CA ASN A 146 -19.64 -9.73 -7.48
C ASN A 146 -18.92 -8.40 -7.73
N ILE A 147 -18.07 -7.98 -6.79
CA ILE A 147 -17.21 -6.79 -6.93
C ILE A 147 -16.32 -6.88 -8.18
N ALA A 148 -15.94 -8.10 -8.60
CA ALA A 148 -15.18 -8.36 -9.81
C ALA A 148 -15.84 -7.81 -11.09
N ASN A 149 -17.18 -7.70 -11.09
CA ASN A 149 -17.98 -7.22 -12.22
C ASN A 149 -18.20 -5.70 -12.24
N LEU A 150 -17.76 -4.98 -11.20
CA LEU A 150 -17.82 -3.51 -11.21
C LEU A 150 -16.69 -2.94 -12.08
N PRO A 151 -16.95 -1.87 -12.86
CA PRO A 151 -15.91 -1.11 -13.53
C PRO A 151 -14.90 -0.56 -12.53
N PHE A 152 -13.65 -0.46 -12.97
CA PHE A 152 -12.52 0.02 -12.14
C PHE A 152 -12.87 1.29 -11.35
N VAL A 153 -13.46 2.30 -12.01
CA VAL A 153 -13.76 3.58 -11.34
C VAL A 153 -14.73 3.43 -10.16
N LEU A 154 -15.73 2.55 -10.27
CA LEU A 154 -16.71 2.31 -9.21
C LEU A 154 -16.06 1.52 -8.08
N ARG A 155 -15.16 0.60 -8.40
CA ARG A 155 -14.32 -0.07 -7.38
C ARG A 155 -13.45 0.92 -6.63
N VAL A 156 -12.79 1.86 -7.33
CA VAL A 156 -11.97 2.90 -6.68
C VAL A 156 -12.82 3.78 -5.76
N TRP A 157 -13.99 4.24 -6.22
CA TRP A 157 -14.89 5.04 -5.39
C TRP A 157 -15.44 4.26 -4.19
N GLY A 158 -15.64 2.95 -4.33
CA GLY A 158 -16.06 2.08 -3.25
C GLY A 158 -14.96 1.62 -2.30
N ASP A 159 -13.71 2.04 -2.51
CA ASP A 159 -12.53 1.50 -1.81
C ASP A 159 -12.41 -0.04 -1.94
N LEU A 160 -12.81 -0.55 -3.11
CA LEU A 160 -12.79 -1.96 -3.46
C LEU A 160 -11.67 -2.30 -4.46
N ALA A 161 -11.03 -1.29 -5.06
CA ALA A 161 -9.93 -1.49 -6.00
C ALA A 161 -8.64 -1.84 -5.24
N GLU A 162 -7.99 -2.93 -5.65
CA GLU A 162 -6.70 -3.33 -5.09
C GLU A 162 -5.56 -2.49 -5.69
N GLN A 163 -4.43 -2.41 -4.97
CA GLN A 163 -3.25 -1.66 -5.42
C GLN A 163 -2.78 -2.11 -6.81
N ALA A 164 -2.74 -3.42 -7.05
CA ALA A 164 -2.29 -3.98 -8.32
C ALA A 164 -3.17 -3.54 -9.50
N GLU A 165 -4.46 -3.34 -9.28
CA GLU A 165 -5.39 -2.80 -10.28
C GLU A 165 -5.19 -1.29 -10.44
N GLY A 166 -4.99 -0.56 -9.34
CA GLY A 166 -4.67 0.86 -9.38
C GLY A 166 -3.39 1.21 -10.15
N ASP A 167 -2.39 0.35 -10.06
CA ASP A 167 -1.11 0.49 -10.77
C ASP A 167 -1.22 0.07 -12.25
N SER A 168 -2.34 -0.55 -12.66
CA SER A 168 -2.54 -0.98 -14.05
C SER A 168 -2.94 0.15 -15.00
N PHE A 169 -3.48 1.25 -14.47
CA PHE A 169 -3.91 2.41 -15.25
C PHE A 169 -3.04 3.63 -14.91
N ASP A 170 -2.46 4.28 -15.93
CA ASP A 170 -1.73 5.55 -15.78
C ASP A 170 -2.55 6.76 -16.27
N PHE A 171 -3.77 6.53 -16.75
CA PHE A 171 -4.66 7.56 -17.27
C PHE A 171 -6.09 7.41 -16.73
N ALA A 172 -6.70 8.52 -16.31
CA ALA A 172 -8.15 8.60 -16.17
C ALA A 172 -8.73 9.98 -16.50
N ASP A 173 -9.97 9.99 -16.97
CA ASP A 173 -10.72 11.21 -17.30
C ASP A 173 -12.17 11.10 -16.86
N VAL A 174 -12.81 12.24 -16.64
CA VAL A 174 -14.24 12.31 -16.29
C VAL A 174 -14.89 13.42 -17.09
N LEU A 175 -15.92 13.07 -17.85
CA LEU A 175 -16.72 13.98 -18.64
C LEU A 175 -18.14 13.99 -18.08
N ALA A 176 -18.61 15.16 -17.64
CA ALA A 176 -20.02 15.33 -17.29
C ALA A 176 -20.89 15.17 -18.54
N ALA A 177 -22.05 14.52 -18.39
CA ALA A 177 -22.97 14.41 -19.51
C ALA A 177 -23.53 15.77 -19.92
N GLU A 178 -23.63 16.01 -21.23
CA GLU A 178 -24.32 17.17 -21.81
C GLU A 178 -25.39 16.70 -22.81
N PRO A 179 -26.51 16.12 -22.33
CA PRO A 179 -27.54 15.58 -23.20
C PRO A 179 -28.22 16.68 -24.04
N ASP A 180 -28.59 16.35 -25.28
CA ASP A 180 -29.40 17.21 -26.13
C ASP A 180 -30.87 17.28 -25.66
N GLU A 181 -31.70 18.06 -26.35
CA GLU A 181 -33.14 18.22 -26.02
C GLU A 181 -33.94 16.90 -26.02
N LYS A 182 -33.36 15.83 -26.58
CA LYS A 182 -33.95 14.48 -26.63
C LYS A 182 -33.31 13.52 -25.63
N GLY A 183 -32.47 14.01 -24.73
CA GLY A 183 -31.74 13.21 -23.75
C GLY A 183 -30.58 12.40 -24.33
N ASN A 184 -30.16 12.66 -25.58
CA ASN A 184 -29.02 11.96 -26.18
C ASN A 184 -27.75 12.77 -25.95
N TRP A 185 -26.72 12.12 -25.45
CA TRP A 185 -25.38 12.69 -25.32
C TRP A 185 -24.43 11.99 -26.28
N THR A 186 -23.64 12.75 -27.04
CA THR A 186 -22.64 12.17 -27.96
C THR A 186 -21.28 12.80 -27.73
N VAL A 187 -20.29 11.94 -27.48
CA VAL A 187 -18.88 12.32 -27.30
C VAL A 187 -18.05 11.66 -28.39
N LYS A 188 -17.14 12.43 -28.98
CA LYS A 188 -16.07 11.92 -29.83
C LYS A 188 -14.77 12.00 -29.05
N TYR A 189 -14.22 10.86 -28.66
CA TYR A 189 -13.03 10.78 -27.81
C TYR A 189 -11.85 10.22 -28.60
N ASP A 190 -10.67 10.84 -28.47
CA ASP A 190 -9.45 10.35 -29.09
C ASP A 190 -8.83 9.24 -28.25
N VAL A 191 -8.67 8.07 -28.87
CA VAL A 191 -8.10 6.87 -28.26
C VAL A 191 -6.84 6.40 -29.01
N THR A 192 -6.24 7.26 -29.85
CA THR A 192 -5.12 6.91 -30.73
C THR A 192 -3.93 6.34 -29.95
N ASN A 193 -3.63 6.95 -28.79
CA ASN A 193 -2.51 6.57 -27.93
C ASN A 193 -2.99 5.96 -26.60
N LEU A 194 -4.28 5.69 -26.47
CA LEU A 194 -4.87 5.10 -25.28
C LEU A 194 -5.00 3.59 -25.52
N LYS A 195 -4.47 2.79 -24.61
CA LYS A 195 -4.51 1.32 -24.64
C LYS A 195 -5.20 0.80 -23.41
N ASN A 196 -5.65 -0.46 -23.47
CA ASN A 196 -6.23 -1.17 -22.32
C ASN A 196 -7.29 -0.34 -21.58
N TYR A 197 -8.09 0.42 -22.32
CA TYR A 197 -8.96 1.42 -21.73
C TYR A 197 -10.35 0.87 -21.45
N SER A 198 -11.02 1.51 -20.48
CA SER A 198 -12.44 1.37 -20.21
C SER A 198 -13.11 2.74 -20.24
N PHE A 199 -14.29 2.79 -20.84
CA PHE A 199 -15.22 3.91 -20.86
C PHE A 199 -16.48 3.45 -20.12
N THR A 200 -16.73 3.97 -18.92
CA THR A 200 -17.93 3.65 -18.16
C THR A 200 -18.90 4.83 -18.24
N VAL A 201 -20.00 4.62 -18.95
CA VAL A 201 -21.13 5.56 -19.03
C VAL A 201 -22.03 5.29 -17.84
N LEU A 202 -22.33 6.31 -17.06
CA LEU A 202 -23.08 6.24 -15.81
C LEU A 202 -24.38 7.04 -15.92
N ASP A 203 -25.46 6.50 -15.38
CA ASP A 203 -26.65 7.29 -15.01
C ASP A 203 -26.52 7.87 -13.59
N GLU A 204 -27.53 8.59 -13.13
CA GLU A 204 -27.58 9.22 -11.79
C GLU A 204 -27.73 8.21 -10.64
N ALA A 205 -28.19 6.98 -10.93
CA ALA A 205 -28.32 5.87 -9.96
C ALA A 205 -27.11 4.94 -9.96
N TYR A 206 -26.07 5.25 -10.73
CA TYR A 206 -24.87 4.45 -10.95
C TYR A 206 -25.12 3.11 -11.66
N ASN A 207 -26.24 2.94 -12.38
CA ASN A 207 -26.27 1.93 -13.43
C ASN A 207 -25.30 2.34 -14.53
N PHE A 208 -24.69 1.35 -15.17
CA PHE A 208 -23.61 1.63 -16.09
C PHE A 208 -23.63 0.74 -17.32
N VAL A 209 -23.02 1.26 -18.39
CA VAL A 209 -22.55 0.46 -19.51
C VAL A 209 -21.07 0.74 -19.73
N GLU A 210 -20.31 -0.34 -19.80
CA GLU A 210 -18.86 -0.28 -19.99
C GLU A 210 -18.49 -0.60 -21.45
N ILE A 211 -17.66 0.25 -22.05
CA ILE A 211 -17.02 0.01 -23.34
C ILE A 211 -15.54 -0.16 -23.08
N ARG A 212 -14.99 -1.33 -23.41
CA ARG A 212 -13.55 -1.60 -23.29
C ARG A 212 -12.85 -1.53 -24.64
N SER A 213 -11.55 -1.30 -24.63
CA SER A 213 -10.73 -1.30 -25.85
C SER A 213 -10.82 -2.65 -26.54
N THR A 214 -11.31 -2.68 -27.78
CA THR A 214 -11.26 -3.86 -28.65
C THR A 214 -9.91 -3.87 -29.33
N GLY A 215 -8.98 -4.66 -28.78
CA GLY A 215 -7.60 -4.74 -29.25
C GLY A 215 -7.21 -6.14 -29.67
N ASN A 216 -5.92 -6.41 -29.58
CA ASN A 216 -5.25 -7.70 -29.75
C ASN A 216 -5.01 -8.39 -28.40
N ALA A 217 -5.82 -8.09 -27.38
CA ALA A 217 -5.60 -8.56 -26.01
C ALA A 217 -5.52 -10.09 -25.89
N ALA A 218 -6.31 -10.86 -26.66
CA ALA A 218 -6.21 -12.31 -26.66
C ALA A 218 -4.88 -12.77 -27.28
N GLU A 219 -4.43 -12.11 -28.34
CA GLU A 219 -3.14 -12.40 -28.99
C GLU A 219 -1.95 -12.03 -28.09
N GLU A 220 -2.04 -10.91 -27.37
CA GLU A 220 -1.04 -10.48 -26.40
C GLU A 220 -0.96 -11.44 -25.21
N LEU A 221 -2.09 -11.83 -24.64
CA LEU A 221 -2.16 -12.82 -23.57
C LEU A 221 -1.45 -14.12 -23.98
N VAL A 222 -1.77 -14.67 -25.16
CA VAL A 222 -1.17 -15.95 -25.59
C VAL A 222 0.29 -15.82 -26.03
N ALA A 223 0.72 -14.63 -26.48
CA ALA A 223 2.13 -14.34 -26.73
C ALA A 223 2.95 -14.36 -25.42
N GLN A 224 2.32 -14.02 -24.30
CA GLN A 224 2.90 -14.06 -22.96
C GLN A 224 2.82 -15.47 -22.34
N LYS A 225 3.63 -16.38 -22.89
CA LYS A 225 3.76 -17.75 -22.39
C LYS A 225 4.13 -17.81 -20.91
N GLY A 226 3.70 -18.87 -20.24
CA GLY A 226 4.04 -19.17 -18.85
C GLY A 226 2.82 -19.31 -17.95
N PHE A 227 3.04 -19.04 -16.67
CA PHE A 227 2.08 -19.27 -15.60
C PHE A 227 1.17 -18.06 -15.37
N TRP A 228 -0.12 -18.32 -15.23
CA TRP A 228 -1.18 -17.34 -14.97
C TRP A 228 -2.10 -17.87 -13.88
N ALA A 229 -2.30 -17.11 -12.80
CA ALA A 229 -3.20 -17.50 -11.73
C ALA A 229 -4.62 -16.99 -12.00
N GLU A 230 -5.60 -17.86 -11.80
CA GLU A 230 -6.99 -17.48 -11.57
C GLU A 230 -7.25 -17.57 -10.06
N PRO A 231 -7.36 -16.43 -9.35
CA PRO A 231 -7.47 -16.33 -7.89
C PRO A 231 -8.23 -17.43 -7.17
N ASP A 232 -9.42 -17.78 -7.66
CA ASP A 232 -10.41 -18.53 -6.89
C ASP A 232 -10.61 -19.97 -7.37
N HIS A 233 -10.12 -20.33 -8.57
CA HIS A 233 -10.47 -21.63 -9.17
C HIS A 233 -9.28 -22.48 -9.58
N GLY A 234 -8.16 -21.86 -10.00
CA GLY A 234 -7.03 -22.61 -10.50
C GLY A 234 -5.95 -21.75 -11.14
N TYR A 235 -5.11 -22.37 -11.94
CA TYR A 235 -4.12 -21.66 -12.74
C TYR A 235 -4.07 -22.19 -14.16
N TYR A 236 -3.57 -21.34 -15.04
CA TYR A 236 -3.38 -21.63 -16.44
C TYR A 236 -1.88 -21.60 -16.78
N MET A 237 -1.45 -22.60 -17.54
CA MET A 237 -0.15 -22.61 -18.20
C MET A 237 -0.37 -22.37 -19.70
N ILE A 238 0.10 -21.23 -20.19
CA ILE A 238 0.02 -20.87 -21.60
C ILE A 238 1.29 -21.33 -22.30
N GLY A 239 1.16 -22.33 -23.17
CA GLY A 239 2.20 -22.87 -24.03
C GLY A 239 2.10 -22.40 -25.49
N ASP A 240 2.89 -23.02 -26.36
CA ASP A 240 2.95 -22.64 -27.79
C ASP A 240 1.62 -22.79 -28.52
N ASN A 241 0.84 -23.82 -28.19
CA ASN A 241 -0.49 -24.07 -28.79
C ASN A 241 -1.49 -24.66 -27.78
N THR A 242 -1.12 -24.63 -26.50
CA THR A 242 -1.87 -25.26 -25.41
C THR A 242 -2.15 -24.28 -24.31
N PHE A 243 -3.32 -24.39 -23.71
CA PHE A 243 -3.77 -23.69 -22.52
C PHE A 243 -4.07 -24.79 -21.49
N THR A 244 -3.25 -24.96 -20.47
CA THR A 244 -3.45 -26.02 -19.47
C THR A 244 -4.00 -25.43 -18.20
N TYR A 245 -5.27 -25.69 -17.92
CA TYR A 245 -5.91 -25.32 -16.66
C TYR A 245 -5.67 -26.41 -15.62
N THR A 246 -5.28 -26.03 -14.40
CA THR A 246 -5.23 -26.91 -13.25
C THR A 246 -6.09 -26.34 -12.15
N SER A 247 -7.11 -27.09 -11.72
CA SER A 247 -8.01 -26.63 -10.66
C SER A 247 -7.36 -26.73 -9.28
N TYR A 248 -7.55 -25.71 -8.44
CA TYR A 248 -7.15 -25.76 -7.03
C TYR A 248 -7.99 -26.77 -6.22
N TRP A 249 -9.25 -26.97 -6.61
CA TRP A 249 -10.22 -27.74 -5.85
C TRP A 249 -9.89 -29.24 -5.83
N ASP A 250 -9.71 -29.83 -7.01
CA ASP A 250 -9.51 -31.27 -7.17
C ASP A 250 -8.16 -31.65 -7.79
N GLY A 251 -7.33 -30.66 -8.17
CA GLY A 251 -6.06 -30.88 -8.86
C GLY A 251 -6.25 -31.43 -10.27
N SER A 252 -7.47 -31.43 -10.82
CA SER A 252 -7.72 -31.88 -12.18
C SER A 252 -6.99 -30.97 -13.16
N VAL A 253 -6.37 -31.61 -14.15
CA VAL A 253 -5.63 -30.92 -15.21
C VAL A 253 -6.42 -31.08 -16.50
N LYS A 254 -6.67 -29.97 -17.17
CA LYS A 254 -7.35 -29.92 -18.44
C LYS A 254 -6.56 -29.13 -19.46
N GLU A 255 -6.25 -29.79 -20.56
CA GLU A 255 -5.49 -29.19 -21.64
C GLU A 255 -6.45 -28.78 -22.77
N TYR A 256 -6.37 -27.51 -23.16
CA TYR A 256 -7.08 -26.95 -24.29
C TYR A 256 -6.09 -26.63 -25.40
N SER A 257 -6.46 -26.92 -26.64
CA SER A 257 -5.93 -26.17 -27.77
C SER A 257 -6.60 -24.79 -27.82
N TYR A 258 -5.91 -23.77 -28.32
CA TYR A 258 -6.50 -22.43 -28.42
C TYR A 258 -6.35 -21.79 -29.79
N THR A 259 -7.25 -20.85 -30.10
CA THR A 259 -7.07 -19.85 -31.14
C THR A 259 -7.32 -18.47 -30.54
N ALA A 260 -6.41 -17.53 -30.79
CA ALA A 260 -6.56 -16.14 -30.40
C ALA A 260 -6.58 -15.27 -31.66
N PHE A 261 -7.56 -14.37 -31.77
CA PHE A 261 -7.64 -13.39 -32.85
C PHE A 261 -8.27 -12.10 -32.34
N GLY A 262 -7.53 -11.00 -32.35
CA GLY A 262 -7.95 -9.76 -31.71
C GLY A 262 -8.16 -9.95 -30.21
N ASP A 263 -9.38 -9.74 -29.75
CA ASP A 263 -9.82 -9.90 -28.36
C ASP A 263 -10.53 -11.25 -28.12
N ARG A 264 -10.65 -12.11 -29.14
CA ARG A 264 -11.34 -13.38 -29.01
C ARG A 264 -10.38 -14.51 -28.73
N LEU A 265 -10.61 -15.22 -27.64
CA LEU A 265 -9.93 -16.46 -27.29
C LEU A 265 -10.93 -17.61 -27.34
N THR A 266 -10.62 -18.63 -28.14
CA THR A 266 -11.38 -19.89 -28.16
C THR A 266 -10.51 -20.99 -27.59
N LEU A 267 -11.01 -21.69 -26.57
CA LEU A 267 -10.39 -22.86 -25.95
C LEU A 267 -11.16 -24.12 -26.35
N VAL A 268 -10.46 -25.16 -26.79
CA VAL A 268 -11.05 -26.43 -27.25
C VAL A 268 -10.37 -27.62 -26.60
N SER A 269 -11.15 -28.45 -25.90
CA SER A 269 -10.71 -29.70 -25.27
C SER A 269 -11.73 -30.82 -25.56
N GLY A 270 -11.43 -31.69 -26.52
CA GLY A 270 -12.35 -32.75 -26.94
C GLY A 270 -13.62 -32.19 -27.59
N ASN A 271 -14.78 -32.41 -26.97
CA ASN A 271 -16.07 -31.87 -27.44
C ASN A 271 -16.43 -30.52 -26.79
N GLU A 272 -15.63 -30.06 -25.83
CA GLU A 272 -15.86 -28.80 -25.15
C GLU A 272 -15.19 -27.66 -25.91
N LYS A 273 -15.96 -26.59 -26.13
CA LYS A 273 -15.51 -25.35 -26.73
C LYS A 273 -15.95 -24.22 -25.79
N LYS A 274 -15.01 -23.36 -25.40
CA LYS A 274 -15.28 -22.13 -24.65
C LYS A 274 -14.82 -20.94 -25.47
N GLU A 275 -15.64 -19.90 -25.51
CA GLU A 275 -15.31 -18.65 -26.20
C GLU A 275 -15.27 -17.52 -25.19
N TYR A 276 -14.21 -16.74 -25.24
CA TYR A 276 -13.95 -15.62 -24.34
C TYR A 276 -13.70 -14.35 -25.14
N THR A 277 -14.17 -13.23 -24.62
CA THR A 277 -13.60 -11.92 -24.91
C THR A 277 -12.52 -11.65 -23.86
N VAL A 278 -11.31 -11.37 -24.31
CA VAL A 278 -10.15 -11.08 -23.46
C VAL A 278 -9.98 -9.58 -23.36
N TRP A 279 -9.83 -9.09 -22.14
CA TRP A 279 -9.53 -7.69 -21.83
C TRP A 279 -8.14 -7.62 -21.18
N GLY A 280 -7.22 -6.90 -21.80
CA GLY A 280 -5.92 -6.57 -21.18
C GLY A 280 -6.11 -5.42 -20.22
N LEU A 281 -5.85 -5.63 -18.93
CA LEU A 281 -5.86 -4.57 -17.91
C LEU A 281 -4.45 -3.99 -17.77
N SER A 282 -3.45 -4.87 -17.72
CA SER A 282 -2.02 -4.52 -17.80
C SER A 282 -1.24 -5.61 -18.54
N ASP A 283 0.06 -5.43 -18.67
CA ASP A 283 0.96 -6.48 -19.15
C ASP A 283 0.91 -7.74 -18.27
N THR A 284 0.48 -7.62 -17.02
CA THR A 284 0.43 -8.72 -16.05
C THR A 284 -0.98 -9.13 -15.65
N ASN A 285 -2.04 -8.46 -16.11
CA ASN A 285 -3.40 -8.75 -15.69
C ASN A 285 -4.36 -8.73 -16.88
N TYR A 286 -5.12 -9.81 -17.03
CA TYR A 286 -6.12 -9.98 -18.09
C TYR A 286 -7.44 -10.47 -17.50
N GLN A 287 -8.55 -10.12 -18.13
CA GLN A 287 -9.86 -10.66 -17.82
C GLN A 287 -10.42 -11.44 -19.01
N LEU A 288 -10.96 -12.62 -18.75
CA LEU A 288 -11.59 -13.49 -19.74
C LEU A 288 -13.09 -13.52 -19.47
N LYS A 289 -13.88 -12.82 -20.29
CA LYS A 289 -15.33 -12.85 -20.21
C LYS A 289 -15.90 -13.94 -21.12
N ASN A 290 -16.50 -14.96 -20.52
CA ASN A 290 -17.16 -16.06 -21.22
C ASN A 290 -18.36 -15.55 -22.02
N GLN A 291 -18.45 -15.95 -23.29
CA GLN A 291 -19.53 -15.53 -24.19
C GLN A 291 -20.85 -16.25 -23.95
N ASP A 292 -20.85 -17.39 -23.25
CA ASP A 292 -22.06 -18.21 -23.07
C ASP A 292 -22.85 -17.81 -21.81
N ASP A 293 -22.17 -17.41 -20.73
CA ASP A 293 -22.77 -17.16 -19.41
C ASP A 293 -22.32 -15.84 -18.76
N ASP A 294 -21.59 -14.99 -19.50
CA ASP A 294 -21.05 -13.70 -19.05
C ASP A 294 -20.10 -13.77 -17.83
N THR A 295 -19.67 -14.98 -17.41
CA THR A 295 -18.71 -15.13 -16.30
C THR A 295 -17.37 -14.49 -16.65
N VAL A 296 -16.75 -13.80 -15.67
CA VAL A 296 -15.45 -13.14 -15.83
C VAL A 296 -14.41 -13.90 -15.03
N ILE A 297 -13.31 -14.24 -15.68
CA ILE A 297 -12.14 -14.86 -15.06
C ILE A 297 -11.01 -13.83 -15.03
N ASP A 298 -10.52 -13.50 -13.83
CA ASP A 298 -9.33 -12.69 -13.65
C ASP A 298 -8.07 -13.57 -13.77
N LEU A 299 -7.16 -13.20 -14.67
CA LEU A 299 -5.86 -13.84 -14.85
C LEU A 299 -4.75 -12.86 -14.47
N SER A 300 -3.92 -13.24 -13.51
CA SER A 300 -2.75 -12.47 -13.11
C SER A 300 -1.45 -13.24 -13.37
N ARG A 301 -0.45 -12.52 -13.87
CA ARG A 301 0.91 -12.99 -14.08
C ARG A 301 1.80 -12.33 -13.03
N SER A 302 2.22 -13.13 -12.07
CA SER A 302 3.18 -12.70 -11.07
C SER A 302 4.41 -13.58 -11.15
N GLU A 303 5.58 -12.95 -11.27
CA GLU A 303 6.86 -13.66 -11.22
C GLU A 303 7.05 -14.36 -9.87
N PHE A 304 6.51 -13.77 -8.80
CA PHE A 304 6.41 -14.39 -7.49
C PHE A 304 5.58 -15.68 -7.55
N ILE A 305 4.39 -15.67 -8.16
CA ILE A 305 3.55 -16.87 -8.30
C ILE A 305 4.24 -17.92 -9.17
N ARG A 306 4.88 -17.53 -10.30
CA ARG A 306 5.65 -18.47 -11.12
C ARG A 306 6.74 -19.16 -10.30
N ASN A 307 7.55 -18.38 -9.57
CA ASN A 307 8.64 -18.91 -8.75
C ASN A 307 8.12 -19.82 -7.61
N MET A 308 6.93 -19.53 -7.08
CA MET A 308 6.27 -20.39 -6.09
C MET A 308 5.76 -21.71 -6.69
N CYS A 309 5.13 -21.68 -7.87
CA CYS A 309 4.43 -22.85 -8.40
C CYS A 309 5.29 -23.74 -9.30
N GLU A 310 6.34 -23.22 -9.94
CA GLU A 310 7.15 -23.96 -10.90
C GLU A 310 7.88 -25.14 -10.24
N GLY A 311 7.61 -26.36 -10.71
CA GLY A 311 8.22 -27.59 -10.20
C GLY A 311 7.67 -28.09 -8.86
N LYS A 312 6.63 -27.45 -8.29
CA LYS A 312 6.00 -27.92 -7.04
C LYS A 312 4.88 -28.92 -7.31
N LYS A 313 4.68 -29.85 -6.36
CA LYS A 313 3.56 -30.80 -6.37
C LYS A 313 2.36 -30.15 -5.70
N PHE A 314 1.29 -29.92 -6.45
CA PHE A 314 0.04 -29.39 -5.91
C PHE A 314 -0.67 -30.45 -5.04
N ILE A 315 -1.14 -30.04 -3.87
CA ILE A 315 -2.00 -30.86 -3.01
C ILE A 315 -3.42 -30.32 -3.19
N PRO A 316 -4.36 -31.12 -3.72
CA PRO A 316 -5.75 -30.69 -3.87
C PRO A 316 -6.32 -30.16 -2.57
N GLU A 317 -7.14 -29.11 -2.63
CA GLU A 317 -7.79 -28.54 -1.44
C GLU A 317 -8.47 -29.61 -0.60
N LYS A 318 -9.20 -30.52 -1.24
CA LYS A 318 -9.85 -31.63 -0.54
C LYS A 318 -8.87 -32.43 0.34
N ALA A 319 -7.66 -32.69 -0.15
CA ALA A 319 -6.65 -33.41 0.61
C ALA A 319 -6.08 -32.55 1.76
N LEU A 320 -5.99 -31.23 1.59
CA LEU A 320 -5.61 -30.29 2.66
C LEU A 320 -6.69 -30.22 3.74
N VAL A 321 -7.96 -30.16 3.35
CA VAL A 321 -9.11 -30.17 4.27
C VAL A 321 -9.22 -31.49 5.02
N GLU A 322 -9.07 -32.63 4.33
CA GLU A 322 -9.04 -33.95 4.96
C GLU A 322 -7.87 -34.10 5.95
N ASP A 323 -6.69 -33.55 5.61
CA ASP A 323 -5.54 -33.59 6.49
C ASP A 323 -5.67 -32.65 7.69
N ALA A 324 -6.17 -31.42 7.50
CA ALA A 324 -6.47 -30.48 8.57
C ALA A 324 -7.49 -31.08 9.55
N LEU A 325 -8.58 -31.66 9.03
CA LEU A 325 -9.59 -32.34 9.83
C LEU A 325 -9.03 -33.56 10.57
N ARG A 326 -8.17 -34.35 9.92
CA ARG A 326 -7.47 -35.47 10.57
C ARG A 326 -6.61 -34.97 11.73
N GLN A 327 -5.83 -33.91 11.52
CA GLN A 327 -4.97 -33.33 12.55
C GLN A 327 -5.79 -32.77 13.72
N SER A 328 -6.84 -31.96 13.47
CA SER A 328 -7.77 -31.51 14.53
C SER A 328 -8.29 -32.69 15.36
N ASN A 329 -8.74 -33.77 14.73
CA ASN A 329 -9.26 -34.95 15.42
C ASN A 329 -8.18 -35.77 16.17
N GLU A 330 -6.90 -35.69 15.79
CA GLU A 330 -5.80 -36.34 16.52
C GLU A 330 -5.43 -35.59 17.81
N TYR A 331 -5.66 -34.27 17.86
CA TYR A 331 -5.31 -33.41 18.99
C TYR A 331 -6.46 -33.16 19.97
N ARG A 332 -7.70 -33.43 19.57
CA ARG A 332 -8.91 -33.19 20.37
C ARG A 332 -9.52 -34.52 20.85
N ASP A 333 -10.09 -34.51 22.04
CA ASP A 333 -10.81 -35.67 22.60
C ASP A 333 -12.27 -35.76 22.10
N PHE A 334 -12.67 -34.88 21.17
CA PHE A 334 -14.01 -34.78 20.59
C PHE A 334 -13.95 -34.67 19.06
N GLU A 335 -15.05 -35.05 18.41
CA GLU A 335 -15.16 -35.02 16.96
C GLU A 335 -15.23 -33.58 16.43
N MET A 336 -14.26 -33.24 15.60
CA MET A 336 -14.13 -31.98 14.88
C MET A 336 -14.80 -32.10 13.51
N VAL A 337 -15.45 -31.04 13.05
CA VAL A 337 -16.12 -30.94 11.75
C VAL A 337 -15.75 -29.65 11.04
N VAL A 338 -15.49 -29.73 9.73
CA VAL A 338 -15.21 -28.53 8.91
C VAL A 338 -16.52 -27.73 8.79
N THR A 339 -16.55 -26.53 9.34
CA THR A 339 -17.73 -25.66 9.30
C THR A 339 -17.66 -24.62 8.20
N ARG A 340 -16.45 -24.24 7.79
CA ARG A 340 -16.22 -23.31 6.68
C ARG A 340 -14.86 -23.62 6.05
N HIS A 341 -14.75 -23.47 4.74
CA HIS A 341 -13.47 -23.28 4.08
C HIS A 341 -13.66 -22.29 2.95
N SER A 342 -12.67 -21.44 2.72
CA SER A 342 -12.68 -20.45 1.64
C SER A 342 -11.30 -20.36 1.00
N LEU A 343 -11.30 -20.43 -0.31
CA LEU A 343 -10.12 -20.22 -1.14
C LEU A 343 -10.03 -18.74 -1.53
N SER A 344 -8.85 -18.17 -1.41
CA SER A 344 -8.52 -16.81 -1.86
C SER A 344 -7.14 -16.78 -2.51
N GLN A 345 -6.79 -15.67 -3.17
CA GLN A 345 -5.44 -15.40 -3.67
C GLN A 345 -4.34 -15.56 -2.61
N ALA A 346 -4.68 -15.33 -1.34
CA ALA A 346 -3.71 -15.35 -0.25
C ALA A 346 -3.61 -16.76 0.40
N GLY A 347 -4.53 -17.68 0.10
CA GLY A 347 -4.53 -19.05 0.62
C GLY A 347 -5.92 -19.65 0.82
N LEU A 348 -5.94 -20.88 1.31
CA LEU A 348 -7.11 -21.62 1.79
C LEU A 348 -7.27 -21.43 3.28
N GLU A 349 -8.35 -20.77 3.66
CA GLU A 349 -8.83 -20.73 5.03
C GLU A 349 -9.70 -21.98 5.27
N ILE A 350 -9.46 -22.71 6.35
CA ILE A 350 -10.27 -23.85 6.81
C ILE A 350 -10.63 -23.60 8.27
N VAL A 351 -11.91 -23.64 8.56
CA VAL A 351 -12.47 -23.45 9.89
C VAL A 351 -13.12 -24.75 10.31
N ILE A 352 -12.62 -25.32 11.40
CA ILE A 352 -13.06 -26.62 11.92
C ILE A 352 -13.58 -26.38 13.33
N ASN A 353 -14.86 -26.66 13.58
CA ASN A 353 -15.45 -26.52 14.91
C ASN A 353 -15.66 -27.89 15.55
N ASN A 354 -15.84 -27.93 16.86
CA ASN A 354 -16.38 -29.10 17.51
C ASN A 354 -17.81 -29.38 17.04
N SER A 355 -18.16 -30.67 16.94
CA SER A 355 -19.49 -31.11 16.52
C SER A 355 -20.58 -30.90 17.59
N ASP A 356 -20.19 -30.70 18.86
CA ASP A 356 -21.10 -30.55 20.00
C ASP A 356 -20.95 -29.18 20.69
N GLU A 357 -21.93 -28.29 20.46
CA GLU A 357 -21.97 -26.94 21.07
C GLU A 357 -22.04 -26.97 22.61
N SER A 358 -22.37 -28.11 23.23
CA SER A 358 -22.49 -28.23 24.70
C SER A 358 -21.15 -28.30 25.43
N GLU A 359 -20.05 -28.59 24.73
CA GLU A 359 -18.69 -28.68 25.31
C GLU A 359 -17.95 -27.32 25.33
N GLY A 360 -18.62 -26.23 24.94
CA GLY A 360 -18.00 -24.93 24.73
C GLY A 360 -17.57 -24.76 23.28
N PHE A 361 -17.51 -23.52 22.78
CA PHE A 361 -17.18 -23.25 21.39
C PHE A 361 -15.67 -23.47 21.18
N HIS A 362 -15.31 -24.57 20.53
CA HIS A 362 -13.93 -24.89 20.15
C HIS A 362 -13.83 -24.83 18.64
N GLN A 363 -12.97 -23.97 18.15
CA GLN A 363 -12.76 -23.69 16.74
C GLN A 363 -11.27 -23.79 16.46
N ASP A 364 -10.90 -24.50 15.40
CA ASP A 364 -9.57 -24.54 14.84
C ASP A 364 -9.60 -23.79 13.51
N TYR A 365 -8.68 -22.85 13.33
CA TYR A 365 -8.46 -22.13 12.06
C TYR A 365 -7.16 -22.61 11.43
N TYR A 366 -7.25 -23.04 10.18
CA TYR A 366 -6.11 -23.32 9.33
C TYR A 366 -6.07 -22.27 8.24
N TYR A 367 -4.89 -21.72 7.99
CA TYR A 367 -4.63 -20.89 6.84
C TYR A 367 -3.50 -21.53 6.05
N VAL A 368 -3.83 -22.02 4.86
CA VAL A 368 -2.93 -22.80 4.01
C VAL A 368 -2.68 -22.03 2.73
N ASN A 369 -1.53 -21.39 2.61
CA ASN A 369 -1.17 -20.76 1.35
C ASN A 369 -0.99 -21.83 0.24
N ILE A 370 -1.95 -21.86 -0.69
CA ILE A 370 -2.08 -22.91 -1.72
C ILE A 370 -0.97 -22.85 -2.76
N PHE A 371 -0.41 -21.67 -3.01
CA PHE A 371 0.63 -21.51 -4.02
C PHE A 371 1.96 -22.14 -3.62
N ASN A 372 2.13 -22.45 -2.33
CA ASN A 372 3.39 -22.95 -1.80
C ASN A 372 3.35 -24.43 -1.40
N GLY A 373 2.16 -25.06 -1.30
CA GLY A 373 2.00 -26.40 -0.69
C GLY A 373 2.67 -26.54 0.70
N ARG A 374 3.04 -25.39 1.29
CA ARG A 374 3.94 -25.13 2.42
C ARG A 374 3.77 -23.67 2.86
N GLY A 375 2.63 -23.33 3.47
CA GLY A 375 2.23 -21.93 3.58
C GLY A 375 3.06 -21.06 4.53
N THR A 376 3.22 -19.77 4.18
CA THR A 376 3.54 -18.68 5.11
C THR A 376 2.23 -18.05 5.60
N LEU A 377 2.16 -17.84 6.92
CA LEU A 377 1.05 -17.19 7.64
C LEU A 377 1.22 -15.67 7.55
N THR A 378 0.15 -14.95 7.19
CA THR A 378 -0.03 -13.55 7.59
C THR A 378 -1.12 -13.53 8.65
N SER A 379 -0.74 -13.10 9.85
CA SER A 379 -1.53 -13.05 11.07
C SER A 379 -2.55 -11.92 11.03
N ASP A 380 -3.84 -12.28 10.94
CA ASP A 380 -4.91 -11.43 11.45
C ASP A 380 -6.16 -12.28 11.70
N LEU A 381 -6.22 -12.96 12.86
CA LEU A 381 -7.45 -13.46 13.47
C LEU A 381 -7.19 -13.80 14.95
N LYS A 382 -7.77 -13.02 15.86
CA LYS A 382 -7.70 -13.20 17.31
C LYS A 382 -8.66 -14.30 17.79
N ASN A 383 -8.12 -15.26 18.56
CA ASN A 383 -8.75 -16.26 19.46
C ASN A 383 -9.82 -17.17 18.81
N TYR A 384 -9.71 -18.50 18.77
CA TYR A 384 -9.21 -19.48 19.74
C TYR A 384 -8.58 -20.66 18.95
N CYS A 385 -7.51 -21.26 19.49
CA CYS A 385 -7.16 -22.69 19.46
C CYS A 385 -6.72 -23.45 18.15
N SER A 386 -5.52 -24.06 18.24
CA SER A 386 -4.83 -25.19 17.52
C SER A 386 -4.80 -25.40 15.98
N ARG A 387 -3.70 -24.94 15.38
CA ARG A 387 -2.62 -25.65 14.63
C ARG A 387 -2.94 -26.81 13.65
N ALA A 388 -2.61 -26.57 12.38
CA ALA A 388 -1.50 -27.28 11.71
C ALA A 388 -0.78 -26.37 10.72
N VAL A 389 0.55 -26.38 10.82
CA VAL A 389 1.42 -25.84 9.77
C VAL A 389 1.54 -26.94 8.72
N LEU A 390 0.85 -26.79 7.60
CA LEU A 390 1.07 -27.65 6.44
C LEU A 390 2.45 -27.26 5.87
N CYS A 391 3.48 -27.93 6.40
CA CYS A 391 4.86 -28.03 5.93
C CYS A 391 5.83 -26.82 6.07
N PRO A 392 6.28 -26.47 7.29
CA PRO A 392 7.52 -25.72 7.42
C PRO A 392 8.75 -26.62 7.21
N GLU A 393 9.87 -26.07 6.74
CA GLU A 393 11.18 -26.70 6.97
C GLU A 393 11.51 -26.54 8.46
N TYR A 394 11.29 -27.60 9.24
CA TYR A 394 11.70 -27.63 10.65
C TYR A 394 13.21 -27.45 10.75
N LEU A 395 13.61 -26.49 11.57
CA LEU A 395 15.02 -26.25 11.83
C LEU A 395 15.49 -27.20 12.92
N SER A 396 16.64 -27.85 12.72
CA SER A 396 17.32 -28.62 13.77
C SER A 396 18.24 -27.74 14.63
N GLU A 397 18.55 -26.53 14.16
CA GLU A 397 19.36 -25.52 14.84
C GLU A 397 18.92 -24.11 14.42
N ILE A 398 19.09 -23.14 15.30
CA ILE A 398 18.97 -21.71 14.98
C ILE A 398 20.39 -21.21 14.72
N PRO A 399 20.71 -20.66 13.52
CA PRO A 399 22.02 -20.08 13.27
C PRO A 399 22.35 -18.98 14.29
N ALA A 400 23.60 -18.96 14.75
CA ALA A 400 24.07 -17.87 15.61
C ALA A 400 23.97 -16.54 14.86
N GLY A 401 23.51 -15.50 15.55
CA GLY A 401 23.23 -14.22 14.91
C GLY A 401 22.36 -13.32 15.76
N LEU A 402 22.18 -12.10 15.28
CA LEU A 402 21.25 -11.12 15.82
C LEU A 402 19.99 -11.11 14.96
N TYR A 403 18.83 -11.25 15.60
CA TYR A 403 17.55 -11.31 14.94
C TYR A 403 16.63 -10.22 15.47
N ASP A 404 15.84 -9.64 14.58
CA ASP A 404 14.78 -8.67 14.88
C ASP A 404 13.43 -9.37 15.00
N TYR A 405 12.62 -9.01 16.00
CA TYR A 405 11.24 -9.50 16.17
C TYR A 405 10.22 -8.54 15.54
N TYR A 406 9.69 -8.92 14.39
CA TYR A 406 8.88 -8.06 13.51
C TYR A 406 7.57 -7.52 14.12
N GLU A 407 6.93 -8.24 15.05
CA GLU A 407 5.64 -7.77 15.61
C GLU A 407 5.80 -6.83 16.81
N ASN A 408 7.04 -6.65 17.29
CA ASN A 408 7.33 -5.82 18.43
C ASN A 408 8.73 -5.22 18.25
N ASP A 409 8.77 -4.06 17.58
CA ASP A 409 9.95 -3.27 17.16
C ASP A 409 10.96 -2.93 18.28
N ASP A 410 10.73 -3.45 19.48
CA ASP A 410 11.46 -3.22 20.71
C ASP A 410 12.32 -4.41 21.17
N THR A 411 12.35 -5.54 20.45
CA THR A 411 13.05 -6.77 20.89
C THR A 411 14.00 -7.35 19.84
N LEU A 412 15.28 -7.43 20.20
CA LEU A 412 16.29 -8.18 19.44
C LEU A 412 16.67 -9.47 20.16
N LEU A 413 16.86 -10.54 19.42
CA LEU A 413 17.31 -11.83 19.93
C LEU A 413 18.70 -12.16 19.37
N ARG A 414 19.67 -12.31 20.27
CA ARG A 414 21.00 -12.82 19.95
C ARG A 414 21.07 -14.29 20.26
N PHE A 415 21.26 -15.14 19.26
CA PHE A 415 21.59 -16.56 19.44
C PHE A 415 23.10 -16.76 19.41
N ASN A 416 23.65 -17.45 20.39
CA ASN A 416 25.10 -17.68 20.50
C ASN A 416 25.55 -18.90 19.70
N GLU A 417 26.85 -18.97 19.38
CA GLU A 417 27.49 -20.08 18.64
C GLU A 417 27.40 -21.45 19.34
N ASP A 418 27.07 -21.48 20.63
CA ASP A 418 26.93 -22.73 21.37
C ASP A 418 25.64 -23.52 21.02
N GLY A 419 24.76 -22.92 20.21
CA GLY A 419 23.50 -23.50 19.76
C GLY A 419 22.50 -23.77 20.89
N LYS A 420 22.71 -23.17 22.06
CA LYS A 420 21.96 -23.48 23.30
C LYS A 420 21.64 -22.27 24.16
N THR A 421 22.34 -21.17 23.96
CA THR A 421 22.14 -19.95 24.75
C THR A 421 21.95 -18.74 23.85
N GLY A 422 21.37 -17.71 24.43
CA GLY A 422 21.23 -16.43 23.77
C GLY A 422 20.98 -15.31 24.76
N MET A 423 20.78 -14.13 24.21
CA MET A 423 20.45 -12.91 24.95
C MET A 423 19.24 -12.26 24.30
N MET A 424 18.24 -11.96 25.09
CA MET A 424 17.14 -11.09 24.67
C MET A 424 17.54 -9.66 25.02
N LEU A 425 17.58 -8.82 24.00
CA LEU A 425 17.81 -7.40 24.13
C LEU A 425 16.44 -6.73 23.96
N VAL A 426 15.93 -6.08 25.00
CA VAL A 426 14.65 -5.34 24.92
C VAL A 426 14.84 -3.86 25.20
N SER A 427 14.21 -2.99 24.40
CA SER A 427 14.22 -1.54 24.63
C SER A 427 13.33 -1.13 25.81
N LYS A 428 12.27 -1.91 26.09
CA LYS A 428 11.31 -1.71 27.17
C LYS A 428 11.25 -2.97 28.04
N PRO A 429 11.76 -2.94 29.28
CA PRO A 429 11.61 -4.04 30.23
C PRO A 429 10.15 -4.42 30.37
N ASN A 430 9.82 -5.67 30.09
CA ASN A 430 8.45 -6.16 30.21
C ASN A 430 8.28 -6.82 31.58
N ALA A 431 7.80 -6.03 32.54
CA ALA A 431 7.59 -6.47 33.92
C ALA A 431 6.66 -7.70 34.03
N ASN A 432 5.77 -7.93 33.07
CA ASN A 432 4.87 -9.09 33.08
C ASN A 432 5.59 -10.41 32.76
N PHE A 433 6.73 -10.36 32.08
CA PHE A 433 7.55 -11.53 31.73
C PHE A 433 8.87 -11.57 32.51
N GLY A 434 9.15 -10.57 33.34
CA GLY A 434 10.41 -10.45 34.07
C GLY A 434 11.62 -10.24 33.15
N ILE A 435 11.39 -9.72 31.94
CA ILE A 435 12.45 -9.50 30.95
C ILE A 435 13.03 -8.09 31.18
N ASP A 436 14.31 -8.05 31.55
CA ASP A 436 15.15 -6.85 31.62
C ASP A 436 15.88 -6.63 30.28
N GLU A 437 16.53 -5.46 30.11
CA GLU A 437 17.20 -5.05 28.84
C GLU A 437 18.20 -6.05 28.28
N ASN A 438 18.80 -6.90 29.13
CA ASN A 438 19.75 -7.94 28.73
C ASN A 438 19.42 -9.24 29.48
N THR A 439 18.37 -9.92 29.04
CA THR A 439 17.91 -11.14 29.70
C THR A 439 18.49 -12.37 29.01
N PRO A 440 19.37 -13.16 29.67
CA PRO A 440 19.89 -14.38 29.08
C PRO A 440 18.80 -15.44 28.99
N PHE A 441 18.82 -16.19 27.91
CA PHE A 441 17.96 -17.37 27.73
C PHE A 441 18.78 -18.59 27.33
N THR A 442 18.19 -19.76 27.57
CA THR A 442 18.67 -21.03 27.04
C THR A 442 17.60 -21.66 26.17
N TYR A 443 18.01 -22.50 25.23
CA TYR A 443 17.08 -23.21 24.37
C TYR A 443 17.64 -24.56 23.92
N THR A 444 16.74 -25.47 23.54
CA THR A 444 17.08 -26.74 22.87
C THR A 444 16.12 -27.00 21.73
N ILE A 445 16.63 -27.56 20.63
CA ILE A 445 15.84 -27.91 19.46
C ILE A 445 15.91 -29.43 19.24
N GLY A 446 14.74 -30.05 19.06
CA GLY A 446 14.60 -31.49 18.76
C GLY A 446 14.58 -31.78 17.26
N GLU A 447 14.56 -33.07 16.90
CA GLU A 447 14.65 -33.55 15.51
C GLU A 447 13.49 -33.10 14.60
N ASN A 448 12.39 -32.59 15.16
CA ASN A 448 11.23 -32.09 14.45
C ASN A 448 11.01 -30.58 14.65
N GLY A 449 12.07 -29.84 14.97
CA GLY A 449 11.98 -28.42 15.28
C GLY A 449 11.30 -28.11 16.61
N SER A 450 11.04 -29.10 17.47
CA SER A 450 10.51 -28.85 18.81
C SER A 450 11.49 -27.99 19.60
N LEU A 451 11.06 -26.81 20.01
CA LEU A 451 11.83 -25.86 20.80
C LEU A 451 11.45 -26.01 22.29
N THR A 452 12.44 -26.04 23.17
CA THR A 452 12.25 -25.69 24.58
C THR A 452 13.07 -24.45 24.83
N PHE A 453 12.44 -23.37 25.27
CA PHE A 453 13.05 -22.07 25.51
C PHE A 453 12.86 -21.70 26.98
N SER A 454 13.94 -21.38 27.66
CA SER A 454 13.96 -21.04 29.07
C SER A 454 14.57 -19.66 29.26
N CYS A 455 13.84 -18.77 29.91
CA CYS A 455 14.25 -17.41 30.20
C CYS A 455 13.83 -17.10 31.64
N ASN A 456 14.78 -16.68 32.47
CA ASN A 456 14.61 -16.56 33.93
C ASN A 456 14.07 -17.86 34.57
N ASP A 457 12.96 -17.79 35.30
CA ASP A 457 12.27 -18.92 35.94
C ASP A 457 11.17 -19.54 35.07
N ARG A 458 11.00 -19.06 33.83
CA ARG A 458 10.00 -19.55 32.89
C ARG A 458 10.63 -20.47 31.84
N THR A 459 9.88 -21.52 31.49
CA THR A 459 10.21 -22.41 30.38
C THR A 459 8.96 -22.60 29.55
N VAL A 460 9.08 -22.32 28.26
CA VAL A 460 8.03 -22.46 27.26
C VAL A 460 8.51 -23.46 26.20
N ASN A 461 7.60 -24.32 25.76
CA ASN A 461 7.86 -25.19 24.63
C ASN A 461 7.33 -24.54 23.36
N GLY A 462 7.81 -24.95 22.20
CA GLY A 462 7.40 -24.38 20.94
C GLY A 462 7.87 -25.19 19.76
N ILE A 463 7.78 -24.60 18.58
CA ILE A 463 8.35 -25.12 17.34
C ILE A 463 9.12 -24.01 16.65
N VAL A 464 10.27 -24.34 16.06
CA VAL A 464 11.06 -23.44 15.21
C VAL A 464 11.10 -23.92 13.77
N THR A 465 10.94 -22.97 12.85
CA THR A 465 10.81 -23.22 11.41
C THR A 465 11.52 -22.13 10.60
N ARG A 466 11.91 -22.44 9.36
CA ARG A 466 12.43 -21.43 8.42
C ARG A 466 11.28 -20.65 7.78
N ASN A 467 11.35 -19.33 7.79
CA ASN A 467 10.51 -18.48 6.96
C ASN A 467 10.98 -18.59 5.51
N MET A 468 10.08 -18.98 4.61
CA MET A 468 10.39 -19.23 3.21
C MET A 468 10.52 -17.94 2.38
N ASP A 469 9.96 -16.82 2.84
CA ASP A 469 9.88 -15.58 2.04
C ASP A 469 11.21 -14.81 2.04
N ASN A 470 11.90 -14.78 3.17
CA ASN A 470 13.13 -14.01 3.35
C ASN A 470 14.27 -14.81 4.02
N GLY A 471 14.07 -16.11 4.27
CA GLY A 471 15.05 -16.96 4.94
C GLY A 471 15.17 -16.71 6.44
N GLY A 472 14.29 -15.90 7.03
CA GLY A 472 14.17 -15.67 8.47
C GLY A 472 13.74 -16.91 9.26
N ILE A 473 13.48 -16.74 10.54
CA ILE A 473 13.10 -17.81 11.46
C ILE A 473 11.73 -17.50 12.03
N TYR A 474 10.90 -18.54 12.13
CA TYR A 474 9.59 -18.45 12.73
C TYR A 474 9.52 -19.38 13.94
N ILE A 475 9.31 -18.78 15.12
CA ILE A 475 9.17 -19.50 16.40
C ILE A 475 7.74 -19.38 16.89
N MET A 476 7.14 -20.51 17.24
CA MET A 476 5.79 -20.57 17.80
C MET A 476 5.84 -21.17 19.19
N PHE A 477 5.49 -20.40 20.23
CA PHE A 477 5.47 -20.87 21.63
C PHE A 477 4.10 -21.40 22.05
N PHE A 478 4.14 -22.39 22.94
CA PHE A 478 3.02 -23.16 23.45
C PHE A 478 2.90 -22.89 24.95
N GLU A 479 2.05 -21.95 25.36
CA GLU A 479 1.85 -21.66 26.78
C GLU A 479 0.76 -22.56 27.39
N PRO A 480 1.06 -23.42 28.38
CA PRO A 480 0.14 -24.47 28.83
C PRO A 480 -1.12 -24.00 29.57
N LYS A 481 -1.22 -22.71 29.94
CA LYS A 481 -2.21 -22.22 30.92
C LYS A 481 -3.22 -21.22 30.38
N GLU A 482 -3.01 -20.63 29.20
CA GLU A 482 -3.90 -19.59 28.67
C GLU A 482 -4.33 -19.81 27.22
N ASP A 483 -4.01 -20.96 26.61
CA ASP A 483 -4.23 -21.23 25.17
C ASP A 483 -3.66 -20.12 24.25
N LEU A 484 -2.74 -19.31 24.79
CA LEU A 484 -2.09 -18.21 24.08
C LEU A 484 -0.95 -18.76 23.25
N LEU A 485 -1.09 -18.58 21.94
CA LEU A 485 -0.03 -18.76 20.98
C LEU A 485 0.75 -17.44 20.92
N ILE A 486 2.05 -17.50 21.21
CA ILE A 486 2.94 -16.37 20.97
C ILE A 486 3.76 -16.72 19.73
N GLU A 487 3.60 -15.94 18.68
CA GLU A 487 4.27 -16.10 17.39
C GLU A 487 5.41 -15.08 17.27
N TRP A 488 6.63 -15.58 17.07
CA TRP A 488 7.81 -14.74 16.84
C TRP A 488 8.30 -14.89 15.40
N TYR A 489 8.10 -13.84 14.61
CA TYR A 489 8.66 -13.68 13.28
C TYR A 489 10.00 -12.97 13.39
N MET A 490 11.09 -13.67 13.07
CA MET A 490 12.44 -13.19 13.29
C MET A 490 13.23 -13.05 11.99
N ASN A 491 13.76 -11.87 11.73
CA ASN A 491 14.62 -11.61 10.58
C ASN A 491 16.09 -11.56 11.02
N LEU A 492 16.97 -12.26 10.31
CA LEU A 492 18.41 -12.19 10.58
C LEU A 492 18.93 -10.80 10.19
N ILE A 493 19.41 -10.03 11.16
CA ILE A 493 20.07 -8.75 10.92
C ILE A 493 21.51 -8.99 10.46
N THR A 494 22.25 -9.79 11.23
CA THR A 494 23.64 -10.13 10.95
C THR A 494 24.04 -11.40 11.68
N ASP A 495 24.88 -12.22 11.07
CA ASP A 495 25.54 -13.38 11.67
C ASP A 495 27.01 -13.09 12.04
N ASP A 496 27.53 -11.89 11.73
CA ASP A 496 28.89 -11.45 12.04
C ASP A 496 29.06 -11.22 13.55
N GLN A 497 29.69 -12.19 14.21
CA GLN A 497 29.94 -12.14 15.65
C GLN A 497 30.84 -10.97 16.08
N GLU A 498 31.69 -10.44 15.20
CA GLU A 498 32.52 -9.27 15.50
C GLU A 498 31.67 -8.00 15.56
N GLN A 499 30.66 -7.88 14.68
CA GLN A 499 29.68 -6.80 14.72
C GLN A 499 28.77 -6.91 15.94
N ILE A 500 28.25 -8.12 16.21
CA ILE A 500 27.39 -8.35 17.38
C ILE A 500 28.14 -8.03 18.68
N ALA A 501 29.44 -8.31 18.76
CA ALA A 501 30.25 -7.96 19.92
C ALA A 501 30.46 -6.45 20.14
N LYS A 502 30.21 -5.62 19.11
CA LYS A 502 30.29 -4.15 19.19
C LYS A 502 28.99 -3.49 19.64
N LEU A 503 27.88 -4.25 19.73
CA LEU A 503 26.59 -3.73 20.18
C LEU A 503 26.70 -3.15 21.61
N ARG A 504 26.21 -1.93 21.76
CA ARG A 504 26.06 -1.26 23.06
C ARG A 504 24.73 -1.65 23.71
N SER A 505 24.60 -1.44 25.02
CA SER A 505 23.30 -1.63 25.66
C SER A 505 22.29 -0.59 25.18
N PHE A 506 21.01 -0.93 25.23
CA PHE A 506 19.93 0.01 24.91
C PHE A 506 19.99 1.27 25.78
N ASP A 507 20.27 1.09 27.07
CA ASP A 507 20.54 2.19 28.00
C ASP A 507 21.62 3.18 27.52
N GLU A 508 22.74 2.65 27.05
CA GLU A 508 23.87 3.44 26.56
C GLU A 508 23.51 4.14 25.24
N MET A 509 22.93 3.41 24.29
CA MET A 509 22.46 3.97 23.01
C MET A 509 21.46 5.11 23.23
N ARG A 510 20.53 4.94 24.17
CA ARG A 510 19.55 5.96 24.54
C ARG A 510 20.21 7.23 25.07
N GLN A 511 21.20 7.09 25.94
CA GLN A 511 21.95 8.23 26.49
C GLN A 511 22.72 8.96 25.39
N LEU A 512 23.37 8.21 24.50
CA LEU A 512 24.11 8.76 23.38
C LEU A 512 23.19 9.48 22.37
N ALA A 513 22.07 8.87 21.98
CA ALA A 513 21.08 9.49 21.08
C ALA A 513 20.46 10.74 21.70
N THR A 514 20.16 10.73 22.99
CA THR A 514 19.65 11.92 23.71
C THR A 514 20.70 13.03 23.73
N ALA A 515 21.96 12.70 24.01
CA ALA A 515 23.05 13.67 23.98
C ALA A 515 23.26 14.27 22.59
N TYR A 516 23.17 13.45 21.54
CA TYR A 516 23.25 13.87 20.14
C TYR A 516 22.11 14.81 19.77
N LEU A 517 20.86 14.47 20.09
CA LEU A 517 19.70 15.31 19.78
C LEU A 517 19.72 16.63 20.54
N ASN A 518 20.12 16.63 21.82
CA ASN A 518 20.31 17.87 22.58
C ASN A 518 21.35 18.78 21.93
N ALA A 519 22.43 18.18 21.39
CA ALA A 519 23.48 18.92 20.71
C ALA A 519 23.00 19.50 19.36
N VAL A 520 22.32 18.68 18.54
CA VAL A 520 21.73 19.09 17.26
C VAL A 520 20.70 20.21 17.47
N LEU A 521 19.78 20.05 18.42
CA LEU A 521 18.72 21.04 18.65
C LEU A 521 19.22 22.27 19.42
N CYS A 522 20.39 22.18 20.07
CA CYS A 522 20.89 23.18 21.02
C CYS A 522 19.86 23.50 22.13
N GLU A 523 19.04 22.53 22.50
CA GLU A 523 17.95 22.65 23.46
C GLU A 523 17.95 21.42 24.37
N ASP A 524 17.57 21.60 25.65
CA ASP A 524 17.39 20.47 26.57
C ASP A 524 16.11 19.72 26.19
N PHE A 525 16.23 18.66 25.40
CA PHE A 525 15.13 17.77 25.09
C PHE A 525 14.78 16.97 26.35
N ALA A 526 13.80 17.47 27.12
CA ALA A 526 13.32 16.79 28.31
C ALA A 526 12.66 15.46 27.92
N PRO A 527 13.19 14.31 28.37
CA PRO A 527 12.66 13.00 28.00
C PRO A 527 11.33 12.75 28.73
N SER A 528 10.24 13.31 28.23
CA SER A 528 8.91 13.11 28.79
C SER A 528 8.09 12.20 27.89
N LYS A 529 7.91 10.94 28.29
CA LYS A 529 7.05 9.89 27.67
C LYS A 529 7.27 9.54 26.19
N THR A 530 7.97 10.34 25.39
CA THR A 530 8.39 10.08 24.00
C THR A 530 9.61 9.15 23.88
N GLN A 531 10.11 8.60 24.99
CA GLN A 531 11.19 7.59 24.96
C GLN A 531 10.81 6.29 24.22
N SER A 532 9.51 6.00 24.04
CA SER A 532 9.04 4.96 23.13
C SER A 532 9.36 5.28 21.67
N ALA A 533 9.12 6.53 21.26
CA ALA A 533 9.21 6.97 19.86
C ALA A 533 10.66 7.13 19.36
N LEU A 534 11.64 7.19 20.26
CA LEU A 534 13.05 7.12 19.89
C LEU A 534 13.51 5.69 19.56
N PHE A 535 12.74 4.68 19.97
CA PHE A 535 13.07 3.25 19.80
C PHE A 535 12.20 2.52 18.78
N ASP A 536 10.94 2.93 18.60
CA ASP A 536 10.16 2.62 17.38
C ASP A 536 10.93 3.06 16.10
N TYR A 537 11.94 3.92 16.30
CA TYR A 537 12.85 4.49 15.32
C TYR A 537 14.12 3.67 15.00
N TYR A 538 14.48 2.68 15.82
CA TYR A 538 15.68 1.84 15.58
C TYR A 538 15.52 0.97 14.32
N LEU A 539 14.30 0.87 13.78
CA LEU A 539 13.88 -0.01 12.67
C LEU A 539 12.94 0.67 11.64
N GLY A 540 12.68 1.98 11.76
CA GLY A 540 12.03 2.77 10.69
C GLY A 540 10.49 2.93 10.74
N ALA A 541 9.85 3.11 11.90
CA ALA A 541 8.40 3.36 11.99
C ALA A 541 8.00 4.72 12.62
N GLY A 542 7.63 5.70 11.79
CA GLY A 542 6.46 6.61 11.97
C GLY A 542 6.42 7.79 12.98
N TRP A 543 6.14 9.00 12.44
CA TRP A 543 5.20 10.04 12.95
C TRP A 543 5.61 11.19 13.92
N THR A 544 6.88 11.57 14.09
CA THR A 544 7.21 12.93 14.61
C THR A 544 8.41 13.60 13.93
N GLY A 545 8.34 14.90 13.66
CA GLY A 545 9.18 15.67 12.71
C GLY A 545 10.68 15.85 13.00
N CYS A 546 11.33 14.91 13.68
CA CYS A 546 12.79 14.80 13.81
C CYS A 546 13.20 13.32 13.71
N HIS A 547 13.37 12.78 12.51
CA HIS A 547 13.85 11.40 12.36
C HIS A 547 15.39 11.38 12.40
N ILE A 548 15.97 10.43 13.13
CA ILE A 548 17.40 10.08 13.07
C ILE A 548 17.52 8.57 12.89
N ASP A 549 18.13 8.14 11.80
CA ASP A 549 18.50 6.76 11.55
C ASP A 549 19.86 6.50 12.19
N ILE A 550 19.96 5.46 13.02
CA ILE A 550 21.19 5.11 13.73
C ILE A 550 21.63 3.73 13.26
N ASP A 551 22.86 3.63 12.77
CA ASP A 551 23.52 2.33 12.61
C ASP A 551 24.02 1.85 13.98
N PRO A 552 23.52 0.73 14.52
CA PRO A 552 23.87 0.27 15.86
C PRO A 552 25.31 -0.24 15.99
N PHE A 553 25.99 -0.50 14.88
CA PHE A 553 27.35 -1.04 14.85
C PHE A 553 28.39 0.07 14.67
N THR A 554 28.13 1.05 13.82
CA THR A 554 29.03 2.18 13.56
C THR A 554 28.72 3.39 14.44
N LEU A 555 27.49 3.47 14.97
CA LEU A 555 26.93 4.61 15.69
C LEU A 555 26.81 5.86 14.82
N ASP A 556 26.89 5.67 13.51
CA ASP A 556 26.64 6.71 12.54
C ASP A 556 25.15 7.03 12.55
N VAL A 557 24.87 8.33 12.45
CA VAL A 557 23.51 8.87 12.48
C VAL A 557 23.25 9.61 11.20
N THR A 558 22.08 9.42 10.61
CA THR A 558 21.58 10.27 9.53
C THR A 558 20.26 10.86 9.95
N ASP A 559 20.14 12.18 10.00
CA ASP A 559 18.84 12.81 10.24
C ASP A 559 18.00 12.90 8.95
N ASN A 560 16.71 13.15 9.12
CA ASN A 560 15.74 13.37 8.05
C ASN A 560 16.11 14.40 6.98
N GLU A 561 17.06 15.28 7.29
CA GLU A 561 17.47 16.38 6.42
C GLU A 561 18.82 16.09 5.76
N GLY A 562 19.25 14.82 5.84
CA GLY A 562 20.48 14.28 5.27
C GLY A 562 21.73 14.58 6.08
N ASN A 563 21.62 15.12 7.29
CA ASN A 563 22.81 15.42 8.10
C ASN A 563 23.35 14.12 8.69
N THR A 564 24.57 13.80 8.32
CA THR A 564 25.28 12.64 8.86
C THR A 564 26.15 13.04 10.05
N GLY A 565 26.29 12.14 11.02
CA GLY A 565 27.06 12.34 12.23
C GLY A 565 27.40 11.04 12.95
N ASN A 566 27.97 11.15 14.14
CA ASN A 566 28.25 10.00 14.99
C ASN A 566 27.81 10.28 16.42
N LEU A 567 27.14 9.32 17.06
CA LEU A 567 26.64 9.47 18.42
C LEU A 567 27.74 9.73 19.46
N LEU A 568 28.97 9.29 19.20
CA LEU A 568 30.11 9.51 20.12
C LEU A 568 30.76 10.89 19.96
N ASP A 569 30.50 11.59 18.86
CA ASP A 569 31.00 12.94 18.61
C ASP A 569 29.85 13.85 18.15
N PRO A 570 28.94 14.20 19.08
CA PRO A 570 27.79 15.02 18.74
C PRO A 570 28.24 16.43 18.31
N PRO A 571 27.48 17.08 17.40
CA PRO A 571 27.86 18.36 16.83
C PRO A 571 28.00 19.43 17.91
N LYS A 572 28.95 20.35 17.72
CA LYS A 572 29.20 21.45 18.68
C LYS A 572 29.24 22.78 17.95
N MET A 573 28.63 23.79 18.56
CA MET A 573 28.79 25.16 18.11
C MET A 573 30.29 25.53 18.15
N PRO A 574 30.81 26.22 17.12
CA PRO A 574 32.20 26.70 17.13
C PRO A 574 32.47 27.56 18.36
N GLU A 575 33.65 27.39 18.99
CA GLU A 575 34.01 28.17 20.20
C GLU A 575 34.02 29.69 19.96
N ASN A 576 34.22 30.11 18.71
CA ASN A 576 34.20 31.50 18.28
C ASN A 576 32.84 31.95 17.68
N ALA A 577 31.77 31.17 17.87
CA ALA A 577 30.43 31.56 17.44
C ALA A 577 30.03 32.90 18.05
N ALA A 578 29.65 33.86 17.21
CA ALA A 578 29.18 35.18 17.63
C ALA A 578 27.65 35.24 17.80
N TYR A 579 26.94 34.27 17.22
CA TYR A 579 25.48 34.17 17.22
C TYR A 579 25.02 32.89 17.92
N THR A 580 24.01 33.02 18.78
CA THR A 580 23.33 31.88 19.39
C THR A 580 22.34 31.25 18.41
N MET A 581 21.90 30.01 18.68
CA MET A 581 20.84 29.35 17.90
C MET A 581 19.59 30.24 17.76
N ASP A 582 19.11 30.83 18.85
CA ASP A 582 17.94 31.72 18.82
C ASP A 582 18.18 32.99 18.01
N ALA A 583 19.36 33.60 18.11
CA ALA A 583 19.70 34.77 17.30
C ALA A 583 19.72 34.44 15.80
N LEU A 584 20.16 33.23 15.42
CA LEU A 584 20.13 32.75 14.04
C LEU A 584 18.70 32.48 13.56
N LYS A 585 17.84 31.87 14.40
CA LYS A 585 16.41 31.68 14.11
C LYS A 585 15.73 33.03 13.85
N ASP A 586 15.97 34.03 14.70
CA ASP A 586 15.42 35.39 14.55
C ASP A 586 15.91 36.07 13.26
N LEU A 587 17.20 35.94 12.95
CA LEU A 587 17.78 36.47 11.71
C LEU A 587 17.11 35.87 10.47
N ALA A 588 16.87 34.55 10.47
CA ALA A 588 16.25 33.88 9.32
C ALA A 588 14.77 34.25 9.16
N ALA A 589 14.01 34.31 10.26
CA ALA A 589 12.62 34.78 10.22
C ALA A 589 12.51 36.22 9.70
N ALA A 590 13.41 37.10 10.16
CA ALA A 590 13.48 38.49 9.68
C ALA A 590 13.83 38.56 8.18
N SER A 591 14.80 37.74 7.74
CA SER A 591 15.23 37.69 6.34
C SER A 591 14.11 37.22 5.39
N LEU A 592 13.35 36.18 5.76
CA LEU A 592 12.18 35.74 4.99
C LEU A 592 11.15 36.87 4.88
N LYS A 593 10.77 37.47 6.01
CA LYS A 593 9.75 38.54 6.05
C LYS A 593 10.14 39.76 5.23
N GLU A 594 11.41 40.18 5.29
CA GLU A 594 11.90 41.33 4.52
C GLU A 594 11.83 41.07 3.01
N ARG A 595 12.18 39.86 2.55
CA ARG A 595 12.23 39.53 1.12
C ARG A 595 10.86 39.21 0.52
N THR A 596 10.01 38.48 1.25
CA THR A 596 8.76 37.91 0.70
C THR A 596 7.51 38.54 1.29
N GLY A 597 7.61 39.26 2.41
CA GLY A 597 6.47 39.73 3.18
C GLY A 597 5.78 38.64 4.02
N VAL A 598 6.23 37.38 3.93
CA VAL A 598 5.65 36.24 4.67
C VAL A 598 6.32 36.12 6.04
N GLN A 599 5.50 35.93 7.08
CA GLN A 599 5.98 35.68 8.44
C GLN A 599 6.03 34.16 8.67
N ALA A 600 7.20 33.63 9.05
CA ALA A 600 7.27 32.27 9.58
C ALA A 600 6.63 32.23 10.97
N GLU A 601 5.81 31.21 11.21
CA GLU A 601 5.16 30.96 12.50
C GLU A 601 6.12 30.24 13.47
N TYR A 602 6.93 29.33 12.94
CA TYR A 602 7.94 28.60 13.68
C TYR A 602 9.25 28.47 12.90
N VAL A 603 10.39 28.52 13.60
CA VAL A 603 11.73 28.28 13.02
C VAL A 603 12.44 27.21 13.83
N LYS A 604 12.72 26.08 13.21
CA LYS A 604 13.49 24.98 13.80
C LYS A 604 14.97 25.13 13.47
N GLY A 605 15.84 24.99 14.46
CA GLY A 605 17.28 25.03 14.29
C GLY A 605 17.92 23.66 14.49
N LEU A 606 18.86 23.31 13.63
CA LEU A 606 19.55 22.01 13.60
C LEU A 606 21.04 22.26 13.37
N LEU A 607 21.85 22.03 14.39
CA LEU A 607 23.31 22.13 14.34
C LEU A 607 23.90 20.92 13.61
N ARG A 608 24.79 21.19 12.64
CA ARG A 608 25.47 20.20 11.82
C ARG A 608 26.88 19.93 12.33
N ASN A 609 27.48 18.81 11.94
CA ASN A 609 28.83 18.42 12.41
C ASN A 609 29.96 19.32 11.89
N ASP A 610 29.73 20.05 10.80
CA ASP A 610 30.65 21.10 10.33
C ASP A 610 30.56 22.39 11.17
N GLY A 611 29.69 22.42 12.19
CA GLY A 611 29.45 23.57 13.05
C GLY A 611 28.50 24.61 12.45
N SER A 612 27.98 24.40 11.25
CA SER A 612 26.93 25.26 10.67
C SER A 612 25.54 24.92 11.23
N VAL A 613 24.60 25.86 11.11
CA VAL A 613 23.24 25.70 11.63
C VAL A 613 22.24 25.70 10.49
N MET A 614 21.52 24.61 10.32
CA MET A 614 20.37 24.56 9.43
C MET A 614 19.12 25.11 10.12
N LEU A 615 18.40 26.01 9.45
CA LEU A 615 17.21 26.69 9.95
C LEU A 615 16.06 26.37 9.01
N LEU A 616 15.00 25.75 9.53
CA LEU A 616 13.80 25.38 8.78
C LEU A 616 12.66 26.31 9.21
N LEU A 617 12.14 27.09 8.26
CA LEU A 617 11.06 28.05 8.49
C LEU A 617 9.74 27.41 8.07
N MET A 618 8.74 27.47 8.94
CA MET A 618 7.44 26.83 8.74
C MET A 618 6.27 27.80 8.98
N ASP A 619 5.13 27.48 8.36
CA ASP A 619 3.86 28.17 8.60
C ASP A 619 3.07 27.56 9.78
N GLU A 620 1.83 28.04 9.97
CA GLU A 620 0.95 27.63 11.06
C GLU A 620 0.49 26.16 11.01
N VAL A 621 0.53 25.53 9.83
CA VAL A 621 0.18 24.11 9.66
C VAL A 621 1.42 23.21 9.65
N GLY A 622 2.61 23.78 9.86
CA GLY A 622 3.88 23.04 9.84
C GLY A 622 4.44 22.79 8.44
N GLN A 623 3.89 23.43 7.40
CA GLN A 623 4.44 23.33 6.05
C GLN A 623 5.73 24.16 5.95
N ARG A 624 6.77 23.58 5.33
CA ARG A 624 8.06 24.24 5.12
C ARG A 624 7.93 25.40 4.12
N LEU A 625 8.29 26.60 4.57
CA LEU A 625 8.33 27.83 3.77
C LEU A 625 9.70 28.00 3.11
N GLU A 626 10.78 27.84 3.87
CA GLU A 626 12.15 28.02 3.40
C GLU A 626 13.16 27.32 4.33
N CYS A 627 14.39 27.13 3.87
CA CYS A 627 15.50 26.66 4.69
C CYS A 627 16.78 27.47 4.47
N TYR A 628 17.56 27.68 5.53
CA TYR A 628 18.87 28.31 5.48
C TYR A 628 19.92 27.43 6.14
N ILE A 629 21.16 27.50 5.65
CA ILE A 629 22.37 27.17 6.39
C ILE A 629 22.99 28.48 6.88
N ALA A 630 23.15 28.60 8.19
CA ALA A 630 23.70 29.74 8.87
C ALA A 630 25.11 29.44 9.39
N ASP A 631 26.02 30.38 9.18
CA ASP A 631 27.33 30.39 9.83
C ASP A 631 27.19 31.07 11.21
N PRO A 632 27.37 30.34 12.33
CA PRO A 632 27.20 30.91 13.67
C PRO A 632 28.31 31.89 14.08
N VAL A 633 29.44 31.93 13.37
CA VAL A 633 30.52 32.90 13.63
C VAL A 633 30.18 34.25 13.02
N THR A 634 29.59 34.26 11.82
CA THR A 634 29.33 35.50 11.07
C THR A 634 27.86 35.92 11.03
N GLY A 635 26.93 35.03 11.40
CA GLY A 635 25.49 35.22 11.25
C GLY A 635 25.05 35.19 9.77
N LYS A 636 25.95 34.80 8.86
CA LYS A 636 25.66 34.77 7.42
C LYS A 636 24.66 33.64 7.15
N LEU A 637 23.49 34.03 6.66
CA LEU A 637 22.47 33.11 6.19
C LEU A 637 22.71 32.78 4.71
N THR A 638 22.81 31.50 4.40
CA THR A 638 22.87 30.96 3.05
C THR A 638 21.62 30.12 2.85
N PRO A 639 20.65 30.52 2.01
CA PRO A 639 19.48 29.68 1.74
C PRO A 639 19.93 28.27 1.33
N LYS A 640 19.44 27.21 2.00
CA LYS A 640 19.72 25.78 1.67
C LYS A 640 19.02 25.36 0.36
N GLN A 641 18.30 26.28 -0.27
CA GLN A 641 17.81 26.10 -1.62
C GLN A 641 17.95 27.43 -2.32
N LYS A 642 19.05 27.60 -3.05
CA LYS A 642 19.33 28.91 -3.65
C LYS A 642 18.91 28.99 -5.10
N ASN A 643 18.93 27.90 -5.84
CA ASN A 643 18.31 27.82 -7.17
C ASN A 643 18.17 26.34 -7.54
N ARG A 644 17.01 25.72 -7.26
CA ARG A 644 16.69 24.40 -7.80
C ARG A 644 16.96 24.44 -9.32
N GLY A 645 17.73 23.48 -9.81
CA GLY A 645 18.21 23.39 -11.18
C GLY A 645 19.51 24.14 -11.55
N ASP A 646 20.15 24.87 -10.65
CA ASP A 646 21.45 25.56 -10.86
C ASP A 646 22.61 24.63 -10.45
N VAL A 647 22.86 23.66 -11.33
CA VAL A 647 23.81 22.55 -11.12
C VAL A 647 25.25 23.03 -11.11
N ASN A 648 25.56 24.10 -11.85
CA ASN A 648 26.91 24.65 -11.94
C ASN A 648 27.21 25.72 -10.87
N CYS A 649 26.21 26.07 -10.05
CA CYS A 649 26.26 27.06 -8.96
C CYS A 649 26.66 28.47 -9.41
N ASP A 650 26.35 28.87 -10.65
CA ASP A 650 26.71 30.18 -11.20
C ASP A 650 25.67 31.27 -10.89
N GLY A 651 24.53 30.89 -10.31
CA GLY A 651 23.45 31.78 -9.91
C GLY A 651 22.33 31.91 -10.94
N ALA A 652 22.40 31.19 -12.06
CA ALA A 652 21.35 31.07 -13.07
C ALA A 652 20.94 29.61 -13.27
N VAL A 653 19.69 29.39 -13.71
CA VAL A 653 19.24 28.08 -14.20
C VAL A 653 19.12 28.16 -15.71
N ASP A 654 20.06 27.54 -16.42
CA ASP A 654 20.11 27.52 -17.87
C ASP A 654 20.50 26.15 -18.46
N VAL A 655 20.77 26.11 -19.77
CA VAL A 655 21.07 24.86 -20.48
C VAL A 655 22.41 24.26 -20.01
N ALA A 656 23.35 25.08 -19.52
CA ALA A 656 24.63 24.62 -19.02
C ALA A 656 24.45 23.69 -17.80
N ASP A 657 23.46 23.96 -16.95
CA ASP A 657 23.13 23.12 -15.80
C ASP A 657 22.64 21.73 -16.21
N ALA A 658 21.68 21.68 -17.14
CA ALA A 658 21.15 20.43 -17.67
C ALA A 658 22.24 19.60 -18.36
N VAL A 659 23.15 20.25 -19.11
CA VAL A 659 24.28 19.58 -19.77
C VAL A 659 25.28 19.06 -18.75
N LEU A 660 25.59 19.84 -17.70
CA LEU A 660 26.52 19.43 -16.66
C LEU A 660 25.99 18.21 -15.89
N LEU A 661 24.71 18.21 -15.51
CA LEU A 661 24.06 17.07 -14.86
C LEU A 661 24.03 15.83 -15.76
N SER A 662 23.66 15.98 -17.03
CA SER A 662 23.63 14.86 -17.99
C SER A 662 25.01 14.22 -18.21
N ARG A 663 26.07 15.03 -18.23
CA ARG A 663 27.46 14.52 -18.31
C ARG A 663 27.86 13.75 -17.04
N MET A 664 27.47 14.23 -15.86
CA MET A 664 27.72 13.52 -14.61
C MET A 664 27.00 12.16 -14.58
N LEU A 665 25.71 12.11 -14.96
CA LEU A 665 24.91 10.88 -14.99
C LEU A 665 25.42 9.84 -15.99
N THR A 666 26.12 10.27 -17.04
CA THR A 666 26.75 9.39 -18.04
C THR A 666 28.20 9.00 -17.68
N ALA A 667 28.62 9.30 -16.44
CA ALA A 667 29.95 8.99 -15.89
C ALA A 667 31.12 9.61 -16.69
N ASP A 668 30.94 10.82 -17.23
CA ASP A 668 32.03 11.60 -17.81
C ASP A 668 33.00 12.04 -16.70
N ALA A 669 34.23 11.50 -16.72
CA ALA A 669 35.26 11.76 -15.71
C ALA A 669 35.72 13.23 -15.65
N GLU A 670 35.42 14.05 -16.66
CA GLU A 670 35.73 15.49 -16.67
C GLU A 670 34.59 16.36 -16.12
N ALA A 671 33.39 15.79 -15.90
CA ALA A 671 32.26 16.49 -15.33
C ALA A 671 32.32 16.47 -13.81
N VAL A 672 32.81 17.56 -13.21
CA VAL A 672 32.87 17.75 -11.76
C VAL A 672 31.69 18.60 -11.31
N VAL A 673 30.81 18.02 -10.50
CA VAL A 673 29.69 18.71 -9.84
C VAL A 673 30.01 18.79 -8.34
N THR A 674 29.84 19.97 -7.75
CA THR A 674 30.01 20.18 -6.30
C THR A 674 28.86 19.55 -5.52
N ASP A 675 29.00 19.37 -4.21
CA ASP A 675 27.89 18.88 -3.37
C ASP A 675 26.69 19.84 -3.43
N GLU A 676 26.93 21.15 -3.42
CA GLU A 676 25.88 22.17 -3.65
C GLU A 676 25.22 22.02 -5.02
N GLY A 677 25.97 21.72 -6.07
CA GLY A 677 25.45 21.50 -7.42
C GLY A 677 24.61 20.22 -7.53
N ARG A 678 24.92 19.19 -6.73
CA ARG A 678 24.12 17.98 -6.60
C ARG A 678 22.81 18.23 -5.84
N ASP A 679 22.87 19.00 -4.77
CA ASP A 679 21.67 19.39 -4.01
C ASP A 679 20.74 20.28 -4.86
N ASN A 680 21.30 21.17 -5.69
CA ASN A 680 20.52 21.97 -6.64
C ASN A 680 19.99 21.11 -7.80
N ALA A 681 20.68 20.03 -8.17
CA ALA A 681 20.28 19.15 -9.26
C ALA A 681 19.01 18.36 -8.94
N ASP A 682 18.75 18.01 -7.68
CA ASP A 682 17.55 17.29 -7.22
C ASP A 682 16.28 18.17 -7.37
N CYS A 683 15.74 18.13 -8.59
CA CYS A 683 14.66 18.97 -9.05
C CYS A 683 13.28 18.34 -8.88
N ASP A 684 13.17 17.13 -8.34
CA ASP A 684 11.92 16.47 -7.94
C ASP A 684 11.84 16.15 -6.43
N LEU A 685 12.94 16.34 -5.70
CA LEU A 685 13.10 16.14 -4.24
C LEU A 685 12.97 14.67 -3.83
N ASP A 686 13.36 13.75 -4.70
CA ASP A 686 13.38 12.31 -4.40
C ASP A 686 14.74 11.82 -3.85
N HIS A 687 15.70 12.73 -3.68
CA HIS A 687 17.06 12.49 -3.19
C HIS A 687 17.91 11.58 -4.08
N THR A 688 17.47 11.33 -5.32
CA THR A 688 18.12 10.46 -6.30
C THR A 688 18.33 11.22 -7.60
N LEU A 689 19.60 11.53 -7.93
CA LEU A 689 19.88 12.22 -9.19
C LEU A 689 19.63 11.31 -10.40
N THR A 690 18.60 11.63 -11.17
CA THR A 690 18.20 10.88 -12.37
C THR A 690 18.11 11.76 -13.61
N THR A 691 17.79 11.15 -14.75
CA THR A 691 17.47 11.91 -15.98
C THR A 691 16.19 12.75 -15.84
N GLU A 692 15.34 12.48 -14.85
CA GLU A 692 14.14 13.26 -14.58
C GLU A 692 14.50 14.67 -14.11
N ASP A 693 15.52 14.81 -13.25
CA ASP A 693 16.06 16.09 -12.81
C ASP A 693 16.53 16.98 -13.97
N VAL A 694 17.24 16.38 -14.92
CA VAL A 694 17.67 17.07 -16.16
C VAL A 694 16.44 17.62 -16.90
N THR A 695 15.35 16.86 -16.91
CA THR A 695 14.09 17.24 -17.54
C THR A 695 13.45 18.43 -16.82
N PHE A 696 13.40 18.42 -15.49
CA PHE A 696 12.91 19.55 -14.70
C PHE A 696 13.72 20.84 -14.92
N ILE A 697 15.05 20.75 -15.01
CA ILE A 697 15.92 21.89 -15.34
C ILE A 697 15.52 22.46 -16.71
N LEU A 698 15.42 21.62 -17.74
CA LEU A 698 15.06 22.05 -19.09
C LEU A 698 13.66 22.67 -19.15
N LEU A 699 12.70 22.15 -18.38
CA LEU A 699 11.36 22.72 -18.26
C LEU A 699 11.38 24.11 -17.60
N LYS A 700 12.23 24.32 -16.59
CA LYS A 700 12.45 25.64 -15.98
C LYS A 700 13.05 26.62 -16.97
N VAL A 701 14.08 26.21 -17.72
CA VAL A 701 14.74 27.04 -18.75
C VAL A 701 13.75 27.45 -19.83
N ALA A 702 12.87 26.52 -20.23
CA ALA A 702 11.78 26.78 -21.17
C ALA A 702 10.64 27.64 -20.60
N LYS A 703 10.73 28.04 -19.32
CA LYS A 703 9.70 28.80 -18.56
C LYS A 703 8.34 28.09 -18.51
N LYS A 704 8.34 26.76 -18.62
CA LYS A 704 7.13 25.93 -18.52
C LYS A 704 6.74 25.67 -17.07
N ILE A 705 7.71 25.65 -16.17
CA ILE A 705 7.51 25.50 -14.73
C ILE A 705 8.19 26.63 -13.94
N ARG A 706 7.72 26.82 -12.71
CA ARG A 706 8.44 27.60 -11.69
C ARG A 706 8.82 26.62 -10.59
N PHE A 707 10.10 26.63 -10.22
CA PHE A 707 10.57 26.08 -8.96
C PHE A 707 10.02 26.86 -7.79
#